data_AF-A0AAU4N6B2-F1
#
_entry.id   AF-A0AAU4N6B2-F1
#
_cell.length_a   1.000
_cell.length_b   1.000
_cell.length_c   1.000
_cell.angle_alpha   90.00
_cell.angle_beta   90.00
_cell.angle_gamma   90.00
#
_symmetry.space_group_name_H-M   'P 1'
#
loop_
_entity.id
_entity.type
_entity.pdbx_description
1 polymer ?
#
loop_
_entity_poly.entity_id
_entity_poly.type
_entity_poly.pdbx_seq_one_letter_code
_entity_poly.pdbx_strand_id
1 'polypeptide(L)'
;MTTAHDEGKEAVRALLEAVRAEGRGALTAPEGKTVADAYGIAVPGEALARDVDEAVLYADRLGGKVVLKIVSPDILHKTDAGGVIVGVRGAAEVRAAFCKIVENAKAYAPDARIDGVQVQQMLPPGQEVIVGAVTDPTFGKVVAFGLGGVLVEVLKDVTFRLAPVTADEATSMLDSIRAAEILRGVRGAPAVDRWALAEQIRRVSQLVSDFPEIAEVDLNPVIATPDGAVAADIRVILADEQPVKRRTYSREEILTSMRRLMKPQSVTVIGASNEQGKIGNSVMRNLIDGGFSGEIHPVNPKADDIQGRKAYKSVMDVPGEPDVAIFAIPAKFVASALEEVGRKGIPNAVLIPSGFAETGEHGLQAEIVEIAERHGIRLLGPNIYGYYSTWQDLCATFCTPYDVKGGVALTSQSGGIGMAILGFARTTKTGVSAIVGLGNKSDLDEDDLLTWFGEDPNTDCIAMHLEDLKDGRAFVEAARATVPKKPVVVLKAGRTAAGAKAAGSHTGALAGDDAVYDDILRQSGVIRAPGLNEMLEYARALPVLPTPTGDNVVIITGAGGSGVLLSDAIVDNGLRLMEIPDDLDAAFKAFIPPFGAAGNPIDITGGEPPSTYEATIRLGLEDPRIHALVLGYWHTIVTPPMVFAELTARVVEEFRARGIEKPVVASLAGDVEVEEACQYLFERGVVAYPYTTEKPVAALGAKYRWARAAGLLGGGR
;
A
#
# COMPACT_ATOMS: atom_id res chain seq x y z
N MET A 1 21.26 -25.20 -24.99
CA MET A 1 21.81 -23.92 -25.46
C MET A 1 21.51 -22.92 -24.38
N THR A 2 22.52 -22.55 -23.58
CA THR A 2 22.47 -21.43 -22.64
C THR A 2 22.25 -20.15 -23.44
N THR A 3 21.36 -19.27 -22.98
CA THR A 3 21.12 -17.99 -23.65
C THR A 3 22.23 -16.99 -23.28
N ALA A 4 22.44 -15.95 -24.08
CA ALA A 4 23.41 -14.88 -23.74
C ALA A 4 23.11 -14.21 -22.38
N HIS A 5 21.84 -14.24 -21.94
CA HIS A 5 21.42 -13.79 -20.62
C HIS A 5 21.90 -14.72 -19.49
N ASP A 6 21.86 -16.04 -19.71
CA ASP A 6 22.36 -17.02 -18.73
C ASP A 6 23.88 -16.91 -18.55
N GLU A 7 24.63 -16.70 -19.65
CA GLU A 7 26.08 -16.48 -19.61
C GLU A 7 26.44 -15.19 -18.85
N GLY A 8 25.69 -14.10 -19.08
CA GLY A 8 25.86 -12.85 -18.32
C GLY A 8 25.57 -13.02 -16.83
N LYS A 9 24.54 -13.79 -16.48
CA LYS A 9 24.17 -14.06 -15.08
C LYS A 9 25.24 -14.87 -14.33
N GLU A 10 25.83 -15.86 -14.98
CA GLU A 10 26.95 -16.63 -14.41
C GLU A 10 28.19 -15.76 -14.19
N ALA A 11 28.51 -14.89 -15.15
CA ALA A 11 29.65 -13.96 -15.02
C ALA A 11 29.48 -12.98 -13.85
N VAL A 12 28.28 -12.42 -13.69
CA VAL A 12 27.98 -11.53 -12.54
C VAL A 12 28.06 -12.31 -11.23
N ARG A 13 27.52 -13.53 -11.15
CA ARG A 13 27.61 -14.36 -9.93
C ARG A 13 29.06 -14.59 -9.51
N ALA A 14 29.91 -15.02 -10.44
CA ALA A 14 31.33 -15.27 -10.17
C ALA A 14 32.05 -13.99 -9.69
N LEU A 15 31.71 -12.83 -10.27
CA LEU A 15 32.21 -11.54 -9.82
C LEU A 15 31.77 -11.21 -8.39
N LEU A 16 30.49 -11.37 -8.05
CA LEU A 16 29.97 -11.10 -6.70
C LEU A 16 30.61 -12.02 -5.65
N GLU A 17 30.81 -13.29 -5.98
CA GLU A 17 31.50 -14.25 -5.12
C GLU A 17 32.98 -13.86 -4.89
N ALA A 18 33.68 -13.40 -5.92
CA ALA A 18 35.06 -12.93 -5.80
C ALA A 18 35.17 -11.68 -4.91
N VAL A 19 34.29 -10.68 -5.12
CA VAL A 19 34.22 -9.46 -4.30
C VAL A 19 33.99 -9.81 -2.81
N ARG A 20 33.08 -10.75 -2.54
CA ARG A 20 32.82 -11.26 -1.19
C ARG A 20 34.03 -11.98 -0.58
N ALA A 21 34.70 -12.83 -1.36
CA ALA A 21 35.89 -13.56 -0.90
C ALA A 21 37.04 -12.62 -0.52
N GLU A 22 37.10 -11.44 -1.13
CA GLU A 22 38.03 -10.36 -0.79
C GLU A 22 37.59 -9.52 0.43
N GLY A 23 36.43 -9.81 1.02
CA GLY A 23 35.89 -9.07 2.16
C GLY A 23 35.34 -7.69 1.80
N ARG A 24 35.04 -7.43 0.52
CA ARG A 24 34.51 -6.15 0.05
C ARG A 24 32.98 -6.15 0.03
N GLY A 25 32.37 -5.04 0.46
CA GLY A 25 30.93 -4.80 0.40
C GLY A 25 30.47 -4.00 -0.82
N ALA A 26 31.38 -3.61 -1.72
CA ALA A 26 31.07 -2.79 -2.89
C ALA A 26 31.94 -3.16 -4.09
N LEU A 27 31.35 -3.01 -5.28
CA LEU A 27 32.06 -3.17 -6.55
C LEU A 27 32.84 -1.90 -6.88
N THR A 28 33.99 -2.08 -7.53
CA THR A 28 34.75 -0.99 -8.17
C THR A 28 34.08 -0.58 -9.49
N ALA A 29 34.46 0.57 -10.05
CA ALA A 29 33.87 1.06 -11.30
C ALA A 29 34.02 0.08 -12.49
N PRO A 30 35.19 -0.55 -12.74
CA PRO A 30 35.31 -1.56 -13.81
C PRO A 30 34.45 -2.82 -13.58
N GLU A 31 34.28 -3.24 -12.34
CA GLU A 31 33.41 -4.35 -11.96
C GLU A 31 31.94 -3.98 -12.18
N GLY A 32 31.54 -2.76 -11.79
CA GLY A 32 30.22 -2.20 -12.06
C GLY A 32 29.91 -2.15 -13.57
N LYS A 33 30.88 -1.78 -14.40
CA LYS A 33 30.75 -1.85 -15.85
C LYS A 33 30.53 -3.28 -16.36
N THR A 34 31.23 -4.26 -15.80
CA THR A 34 31.04 -5.67 -16.16
C THR A 34 29.60 -6.12 -15.88
N VAL A 35 29.05 -5.70 -14.73
CA VAL A 35 27.62 -5.93 -14.40
C VAL A 35 26.69 -5.21 -15.38
N ALA A 36 26.99 -3.94 -15.70
CA ALA A 36 26.20 -3.17 -16.64
C ALA A 36 26.16 -3.80 -18.03
N ASP A 37 27.31 -4.20 -18.57
CA ASP A 37 27.42 -4.84 -19.88
C ASP A 37 26.66 -6.19 -19.91
N ALA A 38 26.74 -6.99 -18.83
CA ALA A 38 26.03 -8.28 -18.71
C ALA A 38 24.50 -8.15 -18.69
N TYR A 39 23.97 -7.07 -18.09
CA TYR A 39 22.54 -6.78 -18.01
C TYR A 39 22.05 -5.80 -19.09
N GLY A 40 22.96 -5.36 -19.97
CA GLY A 40 22.71 -4.35 -20.98
C GLY A 40 22.43 -2.96 -20.42
N ILE A 41 22.70 -2.65 -19.16
CA ILE A 41 22.55 -1.28 -18.63
C ILE A 41 23.46 -0.35 -19.43
N ALA A 42 22.90 0.70 -20.04
CA ALA A 42 23.69 1.52 -20.96
C ALA A 42 24.59 2.46 -20.16
N VAL A 43 25.90 2.28 -20.33
CA VAL A 43 26.97 3.11 -19.76
C VAL A 43 27.86 3.63 -20.89
N PRO A 44 28.55 4.78 -20.73
CA PRO A 44 29.48 5.28 -21.74
C PRO A 44 30.62 4.29 -22.00
N GLY A 45 31.22 4.38 -23.18
CA GLY A 45 32.47 3.68 -23.47
C GLY A 45 33.57 4.15 -22.51
N GLU A 46 34.33 3.20 -21.97
CA GLU A 46 35.43 3.50 -21.04
C GLU A 46 36.51 2.43 -21.04
N ALA A 47 37.68 2.79 -20.52
CA ALA A 47 38.80 1.89 -20.27
C ALA A 47 39.63 2.38 -19.07
N LEU A 48 40.23 1.44 -18.34
CA LEU A 48 41.17 1.74 -17.26
C LEU A 48 42.59 1.88 -17.82
N ALA A 49 43.17 3.08 -17.71
CA ALA A 49 44.55 3.35 -18.05
C ALA A 49 45.46 3.24 -16.82
N ARG A 50 46.48 2.38 -16.89
CA ARG A 50 47.50 2.21 -15.84
C ARG A 50 48.61 3.24 -15.97
N ASP A 51 48.79 3.79 -17.17
CA ASP A 51 49.73 4.85 -17.45
C ASP A 51 49.17 5.90 -18.43
N VAL A 52 49.97 6.95 -18.62
CA VAL A 52 49.61 8.11 -19.44
C VAL A 52 49.45 7.72 -20.93
N ASP A 53 50.23 6.77 -21.43
CA ASP A 53 50.21 6.39 -22.85
C ASP A 53 48.97 5.56 -23.18
N GLU A 54 48.60 4.64 -22.27
CA GLU A 54 47.31 3.95 -22.32
C GLU A 54 46.14 4.94 -22.29
N ALA A 55 46.20 5.97 -21.44
CA ALA A 55 45.13 6.96 -21.35
C ALA A 55 44.92 7.73 -22.65
N VAL A 56 46.01 8.13 -23.33
CA VAL A 56 45.96 8.77 -24.64
C VAL A 56 45.40 7.83 -25.70
N LEU A 57 45.84 6.57 -25.70
CA LEU A 57 45.36 5.56 -26.63
C LEU A 57 43.84 5.33 -26.49
N TYR A 58 43.34 5.20 -25.26
CA TYR A 58 41.92 4.99 -25.01
C TYR A 58 41.09 6.22 -25.35
N ALA A 59 41.57 7.43 -25.05
CA ALA A 59 40.88 8.65 -25.43
C ALA A 59 40.75 8.81 -26.96
N ASP A 60 41.78 8.43 -27.71
CA ASP A 60 41.76 8.44 -29.17
C ASP A 60 40.74 7.42 -29.74
N ARG A 61 40.69 6.21 -29.16
CA ARG A 61 39.72 5.17 -29.54
C ARG A 61 38.26 5.55 -29.28
N LEU A 62 37.98 6.19 -28.14
CA LEU A 62 36.63 6.64 -27.78
C LEU A 62 36.16 7.79 -28.67
N GLY A 63 37.10 8.66 -29.09
CA GLY A 63 36.81 9.82 -29.91
C GLY A 63 36.06 10.93 -29.15
N GLY A 64 36.18 12.17 -29.65
CA GLY A 64 35.50 13.32 -29.05
C GLY A 64 36.15 13.81 -27.75
N LYS A 65 35.33 14.29 -26.80
CA LYS A 65 35.77 14.71 -25.46
C LYS A 65 35.66 13.52 -24.50
N VAL A 66 36.61 13.41 -23.59
CA VAL A 66 36.62 12.37 -22.55
C VAL A 66 36.62 12.97 -21.15
N VAL A 67 36.26 12.15 -20.18
CA VAL A 67 36.36 12.39 -18.75
C VAL A 67 37.40 11.44 -18.19
N LEU A 68 38.32 11.96 -17.36
CA LEU A 68 39.30 11.15 -16.65
C LEU A 68 38.92 11.10 -15.16
N LYS A 69 38.88 9.91 -14.58
CA LYS A 69 38.50 9.66 -13.17
C LYS A 69 39.50 8.72 -12.48
N ILE A 70 39.96 9.04 -11.28
CA ILE A 70 40.83 8.15 -10.49
C ILE A 70 40.10 6.85 -10.13
N VAL A 71 40.81 5.72 -10.20
CA VAL A 71 40.33 4.41 -9.71
C VAL A 71 41.25 3.95 -8.59
N SER A 72 40.70 3.92 -7.38
CA SER A 72 41.39 3.51 -6.16
C SER A 72 40.37 2.96 -5.16
N PRO A 73 40.61 1.79 -4.54
CA PRO A 73 39.77 1.28 -3.46
C PRO A 73 39.82 2.16 -2.20
N ASP A 74 40.90 2.93 -2.03
CA ASP A 74 41.15 3.75 -0.84
C ASP A 74 40.63 5.20 -0.98
N ILE A 75 40.23 5.62 -2.20
CA ILE A 75 39.70 6.97 -2.49
C ILE A 75 38.27 6.85 -3.00
N LEU A 76 37.32 6.83 -2.07
CA LEU A 76 35.88 6.71 -2.37
C LEU A 76 35.30 8.02 -2.94
N HIS A 77 35.64 9.19 -2.36
CA HIS A 77 35.16 10.51 -2.79
C HIS A 77 36.11 11.16 -3.81
N LYS A 78 36.09 10.63 -5.05
CA LYS A 78 37.01 11.01 -6.14
C LYS A 78 37.01 12.51 -6.46
N THR A 79 35.86 13.18 -6.41
CA THR A 79 35.75 14.61 -6.70
C THR A 79 36.47 15.46 -5.65
N ASP A 80 36.35 15.10 -4.37
CA ASP A 80 37.00 15.82 -3.25
C ASP A 80 38.52 15.69 -3.31
N ALA A 81 39.00 14.53 -3.76
CA ALA A 81 40.40 14.29 -4.04
C ALA A 81 40.90 14.97 -5.33
N GLY A 82 40.10 15.80 -6.00
CA GLY A 82 40.44 16.40 -7.29
C GLY A 82 40.71 15.37 -8.39
N GLY A 83 40.16 14.16 -8.23
CA GLY A 83 40.43 12.98 -9.04
C GLY A 83 39.53 12.86 -10.27
N VAL A 84 38.79 13.91 -10.65
CA VAL A 84 37.92 13.94 -11.83
C VAL A 84 38.21 15.18 -12.68
N ILE A 85 38.48 15.00 -13.97
CA ILE A 85 38.62 16.09 -14.94
C ILE A 85 37.74 15.78 -16.16
N VAL A 86 36.81 16.68 -16.46
CA VAL A 86 35.83 16.54 -17.56
C VAL A 86 36.23 17.34 -18.80
N GLY A 87 35.73 16.94 -19.97
CA GLY A 87 35.82 17.73 -21.20
C GLY A 87 37.20 17.77 -21.86
N VAL A 88 38.05 16.80 -21.53
CA VAL A 88 39.44 16.68 -22.00
C VAL A 88 39.47 16.24 -23.46
N ARG A 89 40.28 16.89 -24.29
CA ARG A 89 40.37 16.55 -25.72
C ARG A 89 41.81 16.53 -26.23
N GLY A 90 42.13 15.46 -26.94
CA GLY A 90 43.42 15.30 -27.61
C GLY A 90 44.56 14.94 -26.65
N ALA A 91 45.63 14.38 -27.22
CA ALA A 91 46.69 13.74 -26.45
C ALA A 91 47.31 14.66 -25.38
N ALA A 92 47.59 15.92 -25.69
CA ALA A 92 48.25 16.84 -24.76
C ALA A 92 47.41 17.11 -23.49
N GLU A 93 46.10 17.35 -23.64
CA GLU A 93 45.21 17.59 -22.51
C GLU A 93 45.01 16.32 -21.67
N VAL A 94 44.90 15.15 -22.32
CA VAL A 94 44.78 13.85 -21.64
C VAL A 94 46.01 13.56 -20.78
N ARG A 95 47.22 13.82 -21.31
CA ARG A 95 48.47 13.65 -20.54
C ARG A 95 48.49 14.57 -19.31
N ALA A 96 48.16 15.84 -19.48
CA ALA A 96 48.12 16.81 -18.40
C ALA A 96 47.08 16.43 -17.32
N ALA A 97 45.89 16.01 -17.75
CA ALA A 97 44.81 15.61 -16.86
C ALA A 97 45.16 14.34 -16.06
N PHE A 98 45.75 13.32 -16.70
CA PHE A 98 46.18 12.10 -16.02
C PHE A 98 47.19 12.39 -14.90
N CYS A 99 48.26 13.12 -15.22
CA CYS A 99 49.28 13.46 -14.22
C CYS A 99 48.68 14.24 -13.04
N LYS A 100 47.85 15.24 -13.34
CA LYS A 100 47.18 16.07 -12.33
C LYS A 100 46.28 15.24 -11.40
N ILE A 101 45.51 14.30 -11.96
CA ILE A 101 44.63 13.42 -11.16
C ILE A 101 45.46 12.54 -10.22
N VAL A 102 46.53 11.92 -10.71
CA VAL A 102 47.40 11.06 -9.88
C VAL A 102 48.14 11.86 -8.80
N GLU A 103 48.59 13.07 -9.13
CA GLU A 103 49.19 14.02 -8.16
C GLU A 103 48.18 14.40 -7.08
N ASN A 104 46.96 14.79 -7.44
CA ASN A 104 45.92 15.15 -6.49
C ASN A 104 45.56 13.97 -5.58
N ALA A 105 45.43 12.76 -6.15
CA ALA A 105 45.12 11.54 -5.40
C ALA A 105 46.19 11.24 -4.34
N LYS A 106 47.48 11.31 -4.70
CA LYS A 106 48.59 11.11 -3.76
C LYS A 106 48.71 12.23 -2.72
N ALA A 107 48.34 13.45 -3.08
CA ALA A 107 48.30 14.57 -2.13
C ALA A 107 47.16 14.41 -1.12
N TYR A 108 46.02 13.88 -1.56
CA TYR A 108 44.85 13.63 -0.73
C TYR A 108 45.07 12.43 0.21
N ALA A 109 45.60 11.32 -0.31
CA ALA A 109 45.91 10.11 0.44
C ALA A 109 47.25 9.51 -0.02
N PRO A 110 48.37 9.80 0.68
CA PRO A 110 49.71 9.41 0.24
C PRO A 110 49.93 7.90 0.10
N ASP A 111 49.27 7.11 0.96
CA ASP A 111 49.40 5.65 1.01
C ASP A 111 48.29 4.92 0.23
N ALA A 112 47.41 5.67 -0.47
CA ALA A 112 46.33 5.06 -1.23
C ALA A 112 46.86 4.22 -2.41
N ARG A 113 46.33 3.01 -2.52
CA ARG A 113 46.50 2.16 -3.70
C ARG A 113 45.76 2.78 -4.87
N ILE A 114 46.48 3.13 -5.93
CA ILE A 114 45.91 3.63 -7.18
C ILE A 114 46.01 2.51 -8.22
N ASP A 115 44.86 2.02 -8.68
CA ASP A 115 44.80 0.99 -9.72
C ASP A 115 44.93 1.58 -11.14
N GLY A 116 44.61 2.87 -11.31
CA GLY A 116 44.79 3.62 -12.56
C GLY A 116 43.87 4.84 -12.67
N VAL A 117 43.71 5.35 -13.90
CA VAL A 117 42.76 6.41 -14.26
C VAL A 117 41.80 5.87 -15.32
N GLN A 118 40.51 5.90 -15.03
CA GLN A 118 39.44 5.57 -15.96
C GLN A 118 39.33 6.70 -17.00
N VAL A 119 39.42 6.34 -18.28
CA VAL A 119 39.15 7.22 -19.42
C VAL A 119 37.77 6.86 -19.96
N GLN A 120 36.83 7.81 -19.88
CA GLN A 120 35.41 7.59 -20.17
C GLN A 120 34.93 8.59 -21.22
N GLN A 121 34.05 8.16 -22.12
CA GLN A 121 33.39 9.05 -23.09
C GLN A 121 32.56 10.12 -22.37
N MET A 122 32.70 11.39 -22.78
CA MET A 122 31.87 12.46 -22.26
C MET A 122 30.46 12.39 -22.87
N LEU A 123 29.44 12.22 -22.04
CA LEU A 123 28.04 12.22 -22.47
C LEU A 123 27.61 13.64 -22.92
N PRO A 124 26.71 13.74 -23.91
CA PRO A 124 26.11 15.03 -24.29
C PRO A 124 25.26 15.60 -23.13
N PRO A 125 24.99 16.92 -23.12
CA PRO A 125 24.05 17.48 -22.17
C PRO A 125 22.65 16.86 -22.37
N GLY A 126 21.98 16.54 -21.28
CA GLY A 126 20.65 15.95 -21.27
C GLY A 126 19.95 16.16 -19.94
N GLN A 127 18.73 15.66 -19.82
CA GLN A 127 17.99 15.67 -18.57
C GLN A 127 18.57 14.62 -17.62
N GLU A 128 19.06 15.05 -16.47
CA GLU A 128 19.53 14.15 -15.42
C GLU A 128 18.34 13.51 -14.69
N VAL A 129 18.38 12.20 -14.53
CA VAL A 129 17.43 11.40 -13.75
C VAL A 129 18.20 10.40 -12.88
N ILE A 130 17.54 9.89 -11.85
CA ILE A 130 18.04 8.82 -10.98
C ILE A 130 17.28 7.54 -11.33
N VAL A 131 18.02 6.46 -11.48
CA VAL A 131 17.48 5.10 -11.55
C VAL A 131 18.28 4.26 -10.57
N GLY A 132 17.61 3.61 -9.63
CA GLY A 132 18.29 2.78 -8.65
C GLY A 132 17.40 1.69 -8.10
N ALA A 133 17.95 0.86 -7.24
CA ALA A 133 17.21 -0.13 -6.49
C ALA A 133 17.83 -0.33 -5.11
N VAL A 134 16.99 -0.60 -4.12
CA VAL A 134 17.39 -0.85 -2.74
C VAL A 134 16.64 -2.07 -2.19
N THR A 135 17.22 -2.70 -1.18
CA THR A 135 16.54 -3.72 -0.39
C THR A 135 15.81 -3.06 0.76
N ASP A 136 14.50 -2.87 0.60
CA ASP A 136 13.61 -2.41 1.64
C ASP A 136 13.34 -3.55 2.66
N PRO A 137 13.37 -3.28 3.97
CA PRO A 137 13.18 -4.31 5.00
C PRO A 137 11.77 -4.92 5.03
N THR A 138 10.76 -4.24 4.51
CA THR A 138 9.38 -4.74 4.44
C THR A 138 9.10 -5.41 3.10
N PHE A 139 9.48 -4.76 2.00
CA PHE A 139 9.05 -5.11 0.64
C PHE A 139 10.11 -5.87 -0.17
N GLY A 140 11.33 -5.99 0.37
CA GLY A 140 12.47 -6.58 -0.32
C GLY A 140 12.98 -5.65 -1.43
N LYS A 141 13.25 -6.19 -2.62
CA LYS A 141 13.82 -5.39 -3.73
C LYS A 141 12.80 -4.39 -4.27
N VAL A 142 13.14 -3.11 -4.16
CA VAL A 142 12.36 -1.97 -4.66
C VAL A 142 13.21 -1.18 -5.64
N VAL A 143 12.64 -0.83 -6.78
CA VAL A 143 13.27 0.03 -7.80
C VAL A 143 12.77 1.45 -7.60
N ALA A 144 13.68 2.41 -7.70
CA ALA A 144 13.42 3.84 -7.59
C ALA A 144 13.69 4.55 -8.93
N PHE A 145 12.84 5.51 -9.26
CA PHE A 145 13.03 6.44 -10.39
C PHE A 145 12.71 7.86 -9.95
N GLY A 146 13.50 8.84 -10.34
CA GLY A 146 13.24 10.24 -10.02
C GLY A 146 14.02 11.22 -10.90
N LEU A 147 13.73 12.52 -10.76
CA LEU A 147 14.58 13.55 -11.38
C LEU A 147 15.94 13.63 -10.68
N GLY A 148 17.00 13.84 -11.45
CA GLY A 148 18.40 13.91 -11.02
C GLY A 148 18.94 15.35 -10.92
N GLY A 149 20.19 15.49 -10.50
CA GLY A 149 20.90 16.76 -10.37
C GLY A 149 20.64 17.52 -9.06
N VAL A 150 21.01 18.81 -9.02
CA VAL A 150 20.91 19.68 -7.81
C VAL A 150 19.49 19.75 -7.22
N LEU A 151 18.47 19.45 -8.03
CA LEU A 151 17.06 19.47 -7.62
C LEU A 151 16.64 18.25 -6.77
N VAL A 152 17.42 17.17 -6.75
CA VAL A 152 17.12 15.91 -6.01
C VAL A 152 17.02 16.17 -4.51
N GLU A 153 18.02 16.84 -3.95
CA GLU A 153 18.12 17.08 -2.50
C GLU A 153 16.98 17.97 -1.99
N VAL A 154 16.43 18.82 -2.88
CA VAL A 154 15.42 19.84 -2.55
C VAL A 154 14.00 19.35 -2.81
N LEU A 155 13.74 18.67 -3.94
CA LEU A 155 12.38 18.31 -4.37
C LEU A 155 11.94 16.90 -3.94
N LYS A 156 12.89 15.97 -3.74
CA LYS A 156 12.61 14.57 -3.40
C LYS A 156 11.54 13.92 -4.29
N ASP A 157 11.57 14.22 -5.59
CA ASP A 157 10.59 13.75 -6.58
C ASP A 157 11.00 12.36 -7.11
N VAL A 158 10.68 11.33 -6.33
CA VAL A 158 11.04 9.93 -6.56
C VAL A 158 9.81 9.06 -6.44
N THR A 159 9.73 8.04 -7.29
CA THR A 159 8.71 6.98 -7.24
C THR A 159 9.35 5.61 -7.11
N PHE A 160 8.62 4.67 -6.49
CA PHE A 160 9.07 3.33 -6.15
C PHE A 160 8.16 2.25 -6.75
N ARG A 161 8.74 1.09 -7.12
CA ARG A 161 7.99 -0.10 -7.53
C ARG A 161 8.68 -1.36 -7.01
N LEU A 162 7.90 -2.40 -6.71
CA LEU A 162 8.45 -3.72 -6.42
C LEU A 162 9.18 -4.30 -7.64
N ALA A 163 10.37 -4.86 -7.44
CA ALA A 163 11.06 -5.65 -8.45
C ALA A 163 10.52 -7.11 -8.49
N PRO A 164 10.51 -7.79 -9.65
CA PRO A 164 10.80 -7.25 -10.97
C PRO A 164 9.65 -6.35 -11.47
N VAL A 165 10.02 -5.28 -12.18
CA VAL A 165 9.12 -4.28 -12.77
C VAL A 165 8.81 -4.67 -14.21
N THR A 166 7.53 -4.62 -14.59
CA THR A 166 7.07 -4.83 -15.98
C THR A 166 7.29 -3.59 -16.85
N ALA A 167 7.18 -3.72 -18.18
CA ALA A 167 7.34 -2.58 -19.10
C ALA A 167 6.30 -1.47 -18.85
N ASP A 168 5.05 -1.86 -18.57
CA ASP A 168 3.97 -0.93 -18.24
C ASP A 168 4.25 -0.23 -16.91
N GLU A 169 4.70 -0.97 -15.88
CA GLU A 169 5.06 -0.38 -14.59
C GLU A 169 6.24 0.59 -14.71
N ALA A 170 7.29 0.24 -15.45
CA ALA A 170 8.44 1.11 -15.68
C ALA A 170 8.06 2.39 -16.43
N THR A 171 7.17 2.29 -17.42
CA THR A 171 6.64 3.45 -18.14
C THR A 171 5.79 4.33 -17.21
N SER A 172 4.95 3.71 -16.37
CA SER A 172 4.12 4.42 -15.38
C SER A 172 4.95 5.20 -14.36
N MET A 173 6.15 4.73 -14.01
CA MET A 173 7.05 5.45 -13.11
C MET A 173 7.47 6.82 -13.69
N LEU A 174 7.62 6.92 -15.02
CA LEU A 174 7.95 8.17 -15.69
C LEU A 174 6.83 9.21 -15.60
N ASP A 175 5.57 8.76 -15.51
CA ASP A 175 4.39 9.61 -15.37
C ASP A 175 4.03 9.89 -13.90
N SER A 176 4.61 9.15 -12.94
CA SER A 176 4.29 9.24 -11.51
C SER A 176 5.07 10.32 -10.78
N ILE A 177 6.17 10.81 -11.35
CA ILE A 177 6.92 11.92 -10.78
C ILE A 177 6.16 13.24 -10.99
N ARG A 178 6.24 14.17 -10.03
CA ARG A 178 5.54 15.46 -10.08
C ARG A 178 5.94 16.29 -11.30
N ALA A 179 7.20 16.18 -11.71
CA ALA A 179 7.76 16.92 -12.83
C ALA A 179 7.82 16.09 -14.14
N ALA A 180 6.90 15.14 -14.34
CA ALA A 180 6.84 14.28 -15.53
C ALA A 180 6.82 15.06 -16.86
N GLU A 181 6.22 16.26 -16.88
CA GLU A 181 6.20 17.14 -18.05
C GLU A 181 7.60 17.52 -18.56
N ILE A 182 8.61 17.58 -17.67
CA ILE A 182 10.00 17.85 -18.07
C ILE A 182 10.52 16.78 -19.03
N LEU A 183 10.14 15.51 -18.81
CA LEU A 183 10.50 14.41 -19.70
C LEU A 183 9.80 14.49 -21.06
N ARG A 184 8.66 15.19 -21.13
CA ARG A 184 7.89 15.44 -22.37
C ARG A 184 8.38 16.68 -23.13
N GLY A 185 9.34 17.42 -22.57
CA GLY A 185 9.91 18.63 -23.13
C GLY A 185 9.22 19.90 -22.63
N VAL A 186 10.01 20.83 -22.08
CA VAL A 186 9.53 22.11 -21.57
C VAL A 186 10.41 23.26 -22.05
N ARG A 187 9.83 24.46 -22.23
CA ARG A 187 10.57 25.69 -22.59
C ARG A 187 11.46 25.56 -23.83
N GLY A 188 11.02 24.79 -24.83
CA GLY A 188 11.76 24.57 -26.08
C GLY A 188 12.84 23.48 -26.00
N ALA A 189 13.03 22.83 -24.85
CA ALA A 189 13.83 21.61 -24.77
C ALA A 189 13.08 20.43 -25.42
N PRO A 190 13.76 19.54 -26.15
CA PRO A 190 13.13 18.37 -26.75
C PRO A 190 12.72 17.35 -25.68
N ALA A 191 11.72 16.52 -25.99
CA ALA A 191 11.36 15.37 -25.17
C ALA A 191 12.52 14.36 -25.09
N VAL A 192 12.63 13.65 -23.98
CA VAL A 192 13.63 12.57 -23.83
C VAL A 192 13.10 11.27 -24.43
N ASP A 193 14.01 10.34 -24.73
CA ASP A 193 13.65 8.96 -25.06
C ASP A 193 13.14 8.23 -23.81
N ARG A 194 11.81 8.29 -23.64
CA ARG A 194 11.11 7.66 -22.52
C ARG A 194 11.21 6.13 -22.55
N TRP A 195 11.31 5.53 -23.74
CA TRP A 195 11.42 4.08 -23.86
C TRP A 195 12.79 3.60 -23.38
N ALA A 196 13.87 4.28 -23.78
CA ALA A 196 15.21 4.00 -23.28
C ALA A 196 15.30 4.14 -21.75
N LEU A 197 14.63 5.14 -21.16
CA LEU A 197 14.55 5.30 -19.71
C LEU A 197 13.83 4.13 -19.02
N ALA A 198 12.64 3.77 -19.52
CA ALA A 198 11.89 2.64 -18.97
C ALA A 198 12.69 1.33 -19.05
N GLU A 199 13.49 1.15 -20.11
CA GLU A 199 14.36 -0.01 -20.26
C GLU A 199 15.54 0.00 -19.28
N GLN A 200 16.14 1.15 -18.92
CA GLN A 200 17.14 1.23 -17.83
C GLN A 200 16.53 0.77 -16.50
N ILE A 201 15.33 1.26 -16.17
CA ILE A 201 14.59 0.87 -14.95
C ILE A 201 14.38 -0.64 -14.93
N ARG A 202 13.92 -1.22 -16.04
CA ARG A 202 13.66 -2.67 -16.15
C ARG A 202 14.93 -3.51 -16.01
N ARG A 203 16.07 -3.06 -16.57
CA ARG A 203 17.37 -3.74 -16.47
C ARG A 203 17.90 -3.74 -15.04
N VAL A 204 17.84 -2.59 -14.35
CA VAL A 204 18.17 -2.51 -12.92
C VAL A 204 17.25 -3.41 -12.09
N SER A 205 15.95 -3.40 -12.39
CA SER A 205 14.96 -4.26 -11.73
C SER A 205 15.27 -5.75 -11.87
N GLN A 206 15.64 -6.18 -13.09
CA GLN A 206 16.01 -7.56 -13.37
C GLN A 206 17.30 -7.95 -12.63
N LEU A 207 18.32 -7.07 -12.62
CA LEU A 207 19.59 -7.29 -11.92
C LEU A 207 19.38 -7.59 -10.43
N VAL A 208 18.65 -6.72 -9.71
CA VAL A 208 18.43 -6.92 -8.27
C VAL A 208 17.49 -8.09 -7.95
N SER A 209 16.66 -8.50 -8.91
CA SER A 209 15.80 -9.68 -8.77
C SER A 209 16.59 -10.98 -8.90
N ASP A 210 17.62 -10.99 -9.75
CA ASP A 210 18.47 -12.16 -9.98
C ASP A 210 19.51 -12.39 -8.88
N PHE A 211 19.93 -11.34 -8.19
CA PHE A 211 20.97 -11.36 -7.15
C PHE A 211 20.48 -10.76 -5.82
N PRO A 212 19.88 -11.59 -4.95
CA PRO A 212 19.42 -11.17 -3.63
C PRO A 212 20.52 -10.53 -2.75
N GLU A 213 21.79 -10.88 -2.99
CA GLU A 213 22.97 -10.37 -2.29
C GLU A 213 23.30 -8.91 -2.58
N ILE A 214 22.74 -8.30 -3.64
CA ILE A 214 22.92 -6.89 -3.96
C ILE A 214 21.99 -6.06 -3.07
N ALA A 215 22.53 -5.30 -2.12
CA ALA A 215 21.74 -4.42 -1.27
C ALA A 215 21.21 -3.19 -2.02
N GLU A 216 22.06 -2.58 -2.84
CA GLU A 216 21.79 -1.31 -3.52
C GLU A 216 22.42 -1.30 -4.92
N VAL A 217 21.69 -0.71 -5.87
CA VAL A 217 22.20 -0.30 -7.19
C VAL A 217 21.81 1.16 -7.39
N ASP A 218 22.76 2.00 -7.79
CA ASP A 218 22.51 3.41 -8.10
C ASP A 218 23.15 3.77 -9.45
N LEU A 219 22.33 4.25 -10.39
CA LEU A 219 22.78 4.80 -11.67
C LEU A 219 22.80 6.33 -11.56
N ASN A 220 24.00 6.90 -11.49
CA ASN A 220 24.18 8.26 -11.00
C ASN A 220 25.09 9.13 -11.88
N PRO A 221 24.54 10.18 -12.52
CA PRO A 221 23.16 10.28 -12.99
C PRO A 221 22.94 9.40 -14.24
N VAL A 222 21.68 9.12 -14.56
CA VAL A 222 21.29 8.73 -15.91
C VAL A 222 21.01 9.99 -16.72
N ILE A 223 21.72 10.16 -17.84
CA ILE A 223 21.55 11.28 -18.77
C ILE A 223 20.55 10.87 -19.85
N ALA A 224 19.38 11.49 -19.83
CA ALA A 224 18.30 11.26 -20.80
C ALA A 224 18.32 12.31 -21.90
N THR A 225 18.29 11.86 -23.15
CA THR A 225 18.31 12.68 -24.37
C THR A 225 17.24 12.19 -25.34
N PRO A 226 16.96 12.93 -26.43
CA PRO A 226 16.04 12.44 -27.47
C PRO A 226 16.50 11.13 -28.15
N ASP A 227 17.79 10.83 -28.08
CA ASP A 227 18.42 9.68 -28.77
C ASP A 227 18.69 8.49 -27.84
N GLY A 228 18.36 8.60 -26.55
CA GLY A 228 18.54 7.52 -25.58
C GLY A 228 18.82 7.98 -24.15
N ALA A 229 19.05 7.01 -23.26
CA ALA A 229 19.36 7.22 -21.85
C ALA A 229 20.60 6.41 -21.43
N VAL A 230 21.60 7.08 -20.87
CA VAL A 230 22.90 6.48 -20.53
C VAL A 230 23.31 6.86 -19.10
N ALA A 231 23.63 5.87 -18.27
CA ALA A 231 24.15 6.06 -16.91
C ALA A 231 25.61 6.50 -16.95
N ALA A 232 25.94 7.63 -16.34
CA ALA A 232 27.31 8.13 -16.27
C ALA A 232 28.22 7.28 -15.37
N ASP A 233 27.64 6.67 -14.34
CA ASP A 233 28.28 5.72 -13.44
C ASP A 233 27.24 4.72 -12.91
N ILE A 234 27.72 3.56 -12.46
CA ILE A 234 26.93 2.53 -11.78
C ILE A 234 27.63 2.16 -10.47
N ARG A 235 26.89 2.29 -9.38
CA ARG A 235 27.34 1.85 -8.06
C ARG A 235 26.54 0.63 -7.63
N VAL A 236 27.24 -0.40 -7.14
CA VAL A 236 26.63 -1.64 -6.62
C VAL A 236 27.18 -1.94 -5.24
N ILE A 237 26.30 -2.09 -4.26
CA ILE A 237 26.61 -2.42 -2.87
C ILE A 237 26.01 -3.78 -2.54
N LEU A 238 26.76 -4.61 -1.82
CA LEU A 238 26.35 -5.94 -1.37
C LEU A 238 25.85 -5.88 0.08
N ALA A 239 24.88 -6.73 0.40
CA ALA A 239 24.30 -6.80 1.75
C ALA A 239 25.26 -7.44 2.75
N ASP A 240 25.43 -6.87 3.94
CA ASP A 240 26.30 -7.47 4.96
C ASP A 240 25.78 -8.83 5.43
N GLU A 241 24.46 -8.97 5.57
CA GLU A 241 23.77 -10.19 6.00
C GLU A 241 22.58 -10.51 5.09
N GLN A 242 22.25 -11.81 4.96
CA GLN A 242 20.99 -12.20 4.33
C GLN A 242 19.84 -12.05 5.33
N PRO A 243 18.69 -11.48 4.93
CA PRO A 243 17.54 -11.38 5.81
C PRO A 243 17.07 -12.78 6.23
N VAL A 244 16.70 -12.91 7.51
CA VAL A 244 16.14 -14.15 8.05
C VAL A 244 14.85 -14.46 7.30
N LYS A 245 14.82 -15.60 6.61
CA LYS A 245 13.68 -16.00 5.81
C LYS A 245 12.55 -16.48 6.74
N ARG A 246 11.44 -15.73 6.78
CA ARG A 246 10.23 -16.14 7.48
C ARG A 246 9.61 -17.36 6.78
N ARG A 247 8.92 -18.20 7.55
CA ARG A 247 8.05 -19.23 6.97
C ARG A 247 6.97 -18.54 6.13
N THR A 248 6.80 -19.02 4.91
CA THR A 248 5.75 -18.57 3.98
C THR A 248 4.73 -19.70 3.83
N TYR A 249 3.47 -19.34 3.58
CA TYR A 249 2.39 -20.28 3.41
C TYR A 249 1.81 -20.15 2.01
N SER A 250 1.50 -21.27 1.38
CA SER A 250 0.75 -21.26 0.12
C SER A 250 -0.68 -20.77 0.36
N ARG A 251 -1.29 -20.21 -0.69
CA ARG A 251 -2.68 -19.77 -0.65
C ARG A 251 -3.65 -20.85 -0.14
N GLU A 252 -3.43 -22.12 -0.48
CA GLU A 252 -4.29 -23.22 -0.04
C GLU A 252 -4.15 -23.51 1.47
N GLU A 253 -2.93 -23.45 1.99
CA GLU A 253 -2.67 -23.59 3.44
C GLU A 253 -3.33 -22.46 4.22
N ILE A 254 -3.20 -21.21 3.73
CA ILE A 254 -3.84 -20.04 4.33
C ILE A 254 -5.36 -20.23 4.37
N LEU A 255 -5.99 -20.54 3.22
CA LEU A 255 -7.45 -20.71 3.16
C LEU A 255 -7.95 -21.87 4.04
N THR A 256 -7.17 -22.94 4.17
CA THR A 256 -7.53 -24.10 5.01
C THR A 256 -7.52 -23.74 6.49
N SER A 257 -6.46 -23.09 6.97
CA SER A 257 -6.37 -22.61 8.36
C SER A 257 -7.44 -21.56 8.65
N MET A 258 -7.55 -20.54 7.79
CA MET A 258 -8.49 -19.43 7.96
C MET A 258 -9.94 -19.88 7.94
N ARG A 259 -10.29 -20.93 7.18
CA ARG A 259 -11.63 -21.52 7.22
C ARG A 259 -11.95 -22.09 8.61
N ARG A 260 -11.02 -22.82 9.23
CA ARG A 260 -11.20 -23.36 10.57
C ARG A 260 -11.20 -22.27 11.65
N LEU A 261 -10.48 -21.16 11.43
CA LEU A 261 -10.48 -20.01 12.34
C LEU A 261 -11.79 -19.20 12.25
N MET A 262 -12.26 -18.91 11.04
CA MET A 262 -13.35 -17.97 10.80
C MET A 262 -14.73 -18.63 10.74
N LYS A 263 -14.79 -19.96 10.51
CA LYS A 263 -16.01 -20.79 10.52
C LYS A 263 -15.81 -22.06 11.39
N PRO A 264 -15.44 -21.92 12.67
CA PRO A 264 -15.17 -23.06 13.53
C PRO A 264 -16.46 -23.82 13.89
N GLN A 265 -16.38 -25.14 13.99
CA GLN A 265 -17.43 -25.98 14.56
C GLN A 265 -17.32 -26.07 16.07
N SER A 266 -16.12 -25.87 16.62
CA SER A 266 -15.90 -25.86 18.07
C SER A 266 -14.72 -24.99 18.48
N VAL A 267 -14.84 -24.39 19.66
CA VAL A 267 -13.82 -23.52 20.26
C VAL A 267 -13.51 -23.95 21.69
N THR A 268 -12.25 -23.87 22.07
CA THR A 268 -11.78 -24.13 23.43
C THR A 268 -11.27 -22.84 24.06
N VAL A 269 -11.76 -22.49 25.25
CA VAL A 269 -11.36 -21.25 25.95
C VAL A 269 -10.46 -21.60 27.13
N ILE A 270 -9.16 -21.37 26.96
CA ILE A 270 -8.13 -21.60 27.99
C ILE A 270 -8.05 -20.37 28.88
N GLY A 271 -8.28 -20.56 30.19
CA GLY A 271 -8.44 -19.44 31.13
C GLY A 271 -9.88 -18.97 31.27
N ALA A 272 -10.85 -19.79 30.87
CA ALA A 272 -12.27 -19.53 31.07
C ALA A 272 -12.60 -19.29 32.56
N SER A 273 -13.52 -18.36 32.86
CA SER A 273 -13.81 -17.96 34.25
C SER A 273 -15.28 -17.59 34.48
N ASN A 274 -15.78 -17.84 35.69
CA ASN A 274 -17.07 -17.32 36.19
C ASN A 274 -16.92 -15.95 36.88
N GLU A 275 -15.68 -15.52 37.12
CA GLU A 275 -15.42 -14.28 37.85
C GLU A 275 -15.58 -13.07 36.93
N GLN A 276 -16.57 -12.24 37.24
CA GLN A 276 -16.89 -11.05 36.47
C GLN A 276 -15.69 -10.09 36.43
N GLY A 277 -15.43 -9.49 35.26
CA GLY A 277 -14.30 -8.58 35.03
C GLY A 277 -13.02 -9.26 34.55
N LYS A 278 -12.92 -10.60 34.62
CA LYS A 278 -11.81 -11.33 33.97
C LYS A 278 -12.04 -11.45 32.46
N ILE A 279 -10.98 -11.33 31.68
CA ILE A 279 -10.99 -11.50 30.21
C ILE A 279 -11.65 -12.84 29.82
N GLY A 280 -11.26 -13.95 30.45
CA GLY A 280 -11.84 -15.26 30.18
C GLY A 280 -13.33 -15.37 30.52
N ASN A 281 -13.85 -14.54 31.43
CA ASN A 281 -15.30 -14.43 31.65
C ASN A 281 -15.98 -13.67 30.52
N SER A 282 -15.42 -12.53 30.09
CA SER A 282 -15.94 -11.75 28.97
C SER A 282 -16.01 -12.55 27.67
N VAL A 283 -14.94 -13.28 27.34
CA VAL A 283 -14.90 -14.15 26.14
C VAL A 283 -15.98 -15.23 26.22
N MET A 284 -16.10 -15.93 27.35
CA MET A 284 -17.12 -16.97 27.53
C MET A 284 -18.54 -16.41 27.36
N ARG A 285 -18.83 -15.27 28.00
CA ARG A 285 -20.13 -14.62 27.90
C ARG A 285 -20.41 -14.16 26.47
N ASN A 286 -19.44 -13.56 25.80
CA ASN A 286 -19.59 -13.09 24.43
C ASN A 286 -19.88 -14.22 23.44
N LEU A 287 -19.26 -15.40 23.61
CA LEU A 287 -19.55 -16.57 22.79
C LEU A 287 -20.97 -17.13 23.07
N ILE A 288 -21.38 -17.17 24.33
CA ILE A 288 -22.68 -17.74 24.74
C ILE A 288 -23.82 -16.76 24.43
N ASP A 289 -23.75 -15.54 24.96
CA ASP A 289 -24.75 -14.48 24.81
C ASP A 289 -24.85 -14.02 23.35
N GLY A 290 -23.74 -14.10 22.61
CA GLY A 290 -23.68 -13.79 21.18
C GLY A 290 -24.31 -14.85 20.27
N GLY A 291 -24.60 -16.05 20.79
CA GLY A 291 -25.33 -17.09 20.04
C GLY A 291 -24.48 -18.01 19.17
N PHE A 292 -23.17 -18.13 19.45
CA PHE A 292 -22.30 -19.04 18.69
C PHE A 292 -22.87 -20.48 18.72
N SER A 293 -23.13 -21.03 17.53
CA SER A 293 -23.81 -22.31 17.38
C SER A 293 -22.90 -23.53 17.56
N GLY A 294 -21.58 -23.34 17.50
CA GLY A 294 -20.60 -24.41 17.68
C GLY A 294 -20.42 -24.83 19.13
N GLU A 295 -19.64 -25.89 19.35
CA GLU A 295 -19.33 -26.34 20.70
C GLU A 295 -18.37 -25.38 21.40
N ILE A 296 -18.64 -25.09 22.67
CA ILE A 296 -17.79 -24.22 23.51
C ILE A 296 -17.25 -25.07 24.66
N HIS A 297 -15.93 -25.22 24.72
CA HIS A 297 -15.21 -26.04 25.70
C HIS A 297 -14.39 -25.15 26.65
N PRO A 298 -14.89 -24.86 27.87
CA PRO A 298 -14.13 -24.10 28.88
C PRO A 298 -12.99 -24.94 29.46
N VAL A 299 -11.78 -24.40 29.50
CA VAL A 299 -10.62 -25.02 30.19
C VAL A 299 -10.22 -24.19 31.39
N ASN A 300 -10.36 -24.79 32.57
CA ASN A 300 -10.01 -24.22 33.86
C ASN A 300 -9.58 -25.33 34.85
N PRO A 301 -8.33 -25.31 35.38
CA PRO A 301 -7.85 -26.34 36.29
C PRO A 301 -8.59 -26.45 37.64
N LYS A 302 -9.38 -25.44 38.02
CA LYS A 302 -10.00 -25.35 39.35
C LYS A 302 -11.51 -25.53 39.30
N ALA A 303 -12.19 -24.96 38.31
CA ALA A 303 -13.64 -25.05 38.18
C ALA A 303 -14.06 -26.36 37.50
N ASP A 304 -15.25 -26.86 37.83
CA ASP A 304 -15.89 -28.00 37.14
C ASP A 304 -17.01 -27.54 36.19
N ASP A 305 -17.47 -26.28 36.36
CA ASP A 305 -18.46 -25.61 35.52
C ASP A 305 -18.05 -24.15 35.28
N ILE A 306 -18.20 -23.67 34.04
CA ILE A 306 -18.05 -22.26 33.66
C ILE A 306 -19.26 -21.86 32.81
N GLN A 307 -20.02 -20.85 33.26
CA GLN A 307 -21.21 -20.31 32.60
C GLN A 307 -22.22 -21.41 32.21
N GLY A 308 -22.42 -22.41 33.09
CA GLY A 308 -23.37 -23.51 32.86
C GLY A 308 -22.88 -24.58 31.88
N ARG A 309 -21.57 -24.59 31.57
CA ARG A 309 -20.93 -25.59 30.71
C ARG A 309 -19.85 -26.33 31.51
N LYS A 310 -19.75 -27.64 31.29
CA LYS A 310 -18.70 -28.49 31.89
C LYS A 310 -17.32 -27.91 31.57
N ALA A 311 -16.52 -27.69 32.60
CA ALA A 311 -15.15 -27.23 32.48
C ALA A 311 -14.16 -28.39 32.51
N TYR A 312 -13.11 -28.30 31.71
CA TYR A 312 -12.05 -29.30 31.59
C TYR A 312 -10.77 -28.81 32.28
N LYS A 313 -9.99 -29.72 32.85
CA LYS A 313 -8.78 -29.36 33.62
C LYS A 313 -7.59 -29.06 32.70
N SER A 314 -7.48 -29.80 31.60
CA SER A 314 -6.55 -29.58 30.50
C SER A 314 -7.28 -29.57 29.16
N VAL A 315 -6.67 -28.94 28.15
CA VAL A 315 -7.15 -29.03 26.75
C VAL A 315 -7.11 -30.47 26.22
N MET A 316 -6.23 -31.32 26.77
CA MET A 316 -6.17 -32.74 26.39
C MET A 316 -7.45 -33.51 26.74
N ASP A 317 -8.16 -33.08 27.79
CA ASP A 317 -9.40 -33.70 28.28
C ASP A 317 -10.65 -33.29 27.46
N VAL A 318 -10.53 -32.28 26.61
CA VAL A 318 -11.63 -31.78 25.77
C VAL A 318 -12.00 -32.86 24.73
N PRO A 319 -13.29 -33.20 24.55
CA PRO A 319 -13.68 -34.21 23.58
C PRO A 319 -13.52 -33.71 22.13
N GLY A 320 -13.38 -34.65 21.19
CA GLY A 320 -13.32 -34.32 19.76
C GLY A 320 -12.04 -33.62 19.32
N GLU A 321 -12.14 -32.90 18.20
CA GLU A 321 -11.06 -32.19 17.53
C GLU A 321 -11.40 -30.70 17.43
N PRO A 322 -11.07 -29.89 18.46
CA PRO A 322 -11.39 -28.47 18.43
C PRO A 322 -10.71 -27.72 17.29
N ASP A 323 -11.40 -26.74 16.70
CA ASP A 323 -10.86 -25.94 15.59
C ASP A 323 -9.97 -24.78 16.06
N VAL A 324 -10.31 -24.20 17.20
CA VAL A 324 -9.66 -22.99 17.73
C VAL A 324 -9.46 -23.08 19.24
N ALA A 325 -8.25 -22.78 19.70
CA ALA A 325 -7.93 -22.55 21.11
C ALA A 325 -7.77 -21.05 21.39
N ILE A 326 -8.61 -20.48 22.25
CA ILE A 326 -8.59 -19.07 22.66
C ILE A 326 -7.91 -18.97 24.02
N PHE A 327 -6.82 -18.20 24.10
CA PHE A 327 -6.01 -18.06 25.30
C PHE A 327 -6.37 -16.76 26.02
N ALA A 328 -6.84 -16.88 27.26
CA ALA A 328 -7.11 -15.78 28.19
C ALA A 328 -6.32 -15.96 29.50
N ILE A 329 -5.06 -16.39 29.39
CA ILE A 329 -4.13 -16.65 30.50
C ILE A 329 -2.89 -15.77 30.41
N PRO A 330 -2.16 -15.49 31.51
CA PRO A 330 -0.92 -14.71 31.46
C PRO A 330 0.15 -15.28 30.52
N ALA A 331 0.92 -14.41 29.85
CA ALA A 331 1.91 -14.77 28.81
C ALA A 331 2.86 -15.91 29.20
N LYS A 332 3.39 -15.89 30.42
CA LYS A 332 4.32 -16.93 30.93
C LYS A 332 3.77 -18.37 30.94
N PHE A 333 2.45 -18.54 30.84
CA PHE A 333 1.83 -19.87 30.79
C PHE A 333 1.42 -20.28 29.37
N VAL A 334 1.52 -19.37 28.40
CA VAL A 334 1.06 -19.60 27.02
C VAL A 334 1.86 -20.70 26.34
N ALA A 335 3.19 -20.67 26.41
CA ALA A 335 4.04 -21.70 25.78
C ALA A 335 3.67 -23.13 26.24
N SER A 336 3.57 -23.35 27.56
CA SER A 336 3.19 -24.66 28.10
C SER A 336 1.80 -25.12 27.69
N ALA A 337 0.82 -24.21 27.63
CA ALA A 337 -0.52 -24.54 27.18
C ALA A 337 -0.59 -24.75 25.66
N LEU A 338 0.19 -24.00 24.89
CA LEU A 338 0.29 -24.13 23.43
C LEU A 338 0.88 -25.48 23.03
N GLU A 339 1.83 -26.02 23.81
CA GLU A 339 2.36 -27.37 23.63
C GLU A 339 1.26 -28.44 23.80
N GLU A 340 0.35 -28.29 24.77
CA GLU A 340 -0.82 -29.19 24.91
C GLU A 340 -1.81 -29.01 23.75
N VAL A 341 -2.05 -27.78 23.31
CA VAL A 341 -2.90 -27.47 22.12
C VAL A 341 -2.34 -28.16 20.87
N GLY A 342 -1.02 -28.10 20.66
CA GLY A 342 -0.34 -28.78 19.56
C GLY A 342 -0.49 -30.30 19.63
N ARG A 343 -0.27 -30.89 20.80
CA ARG A 343 -0.48 -32.34 21.01
C ARG A 343 -1.93 -32.78 20.81
N LYS A 344 -2.89 -31.91 21.11
CA LYS A 344 -4.31 -32.14 20.85
C LYS A 344 -4.66 -32.05 19.36
N GLY A 345 -3.79 -31.45 18.54
CA GLY A 345 -4.00 -31.27 17.10
C GLY A 345 -4.92 -30.10 16.76
N ILE A 346 -5.05 -29.11 17.63
CA ILE A 346 -5.88 -27.92 17.37
C ILE A 346 -5.10 -27.01 16.40
N PRO A 347 -5.64 -26.69 15.22
CA PRO A 347 -4.87 -26.05 14.16
C PRO A 347 -4.70 -24.54 14.32
N ASN A 348 -5.51 -23.87 15.16
CA ASN A 348 -5.44 -22.42 15.36
C ASN A 348 -5.42 -22.04 16.84
N ALA A 349 -4.54 -21.11 17.20
CA ALA A 349 -4.47 -20.52 18.52
C ALA A 349 -4.66 -19.00 18.47
N VAL A 350 -5.56 -18.48 19.30
CA VAL A 350 -5.92 -17.07 19.38
C VAL A 350 -5.40 -16.52 20.71
N LEU A 351 -4.40 -15.66 20.63
CA LEU A 351 -3.57 -15.27 21.77
C LEU A 351 -3.92 -13.86 22.25
N ILE A 352 -4.94 -13.74 23.10
CA ILE A 352 -5.33 -12.47 23.73
C ILE A 352 -4.23 -11.83 24.61
N PRO A 353 -3.43 -12.56 25.42
CA PRO A 353 -2.58 -11.90 26.41
C PRO A 353 -1.46 -11.05 25.82
N SER A 354 -1.16 -9.97 26.52
CA SER A 354 0.08 -9.18 26.40
C SER A 354 1.19 -9.74 27.30
N GLY A 355 2.40 -9.23 27.14
CA GLY A 355 3.63 -9.61 27.87
C GLY A 355 4.67 -10.33 27.01
N PHE A 356 4.72 -10.04 25.70
CA PHE A 356 5.65 -10.64 24.74
C PHE A 356 6.64 -9.60 24.18
N ALA A 357 6.89 -9.58 22.87
CA ALA A 357 7.87 -8.70 22.25
C ALA A 357 7.60 -7.20 22.49
N GLU A 358 6.34 -6.80 22.64
CA GLU A 358 5.93 -5.43 22.94
C GLU A 358 6.40 -4.95 24.33
N THR A 359 6.68 -5.88 25.24
CA THR A 359 7.28 -5.59 26.56
C THR A 359 8.77 -5.92 26.63
N GLY A 360 9.40 -6.25 25.50
CA GLY A 360 10.81 -6.66 25.41
C GLY A 360 11.06 -8.17 25.59
N GLU A 361 10.01 -8.98 25.80
CA GLU A 361 10.11 -10.44 25.98
C GLU A 361 10.15 -11.17 24.62
N HIS A 362 11.13 -10.81 23.78
CA HIS A 362 11.30 -11.39 22.45
C HIS A 362 11.53 -12.91 22.47
N GLY A 363 12.23 -13.41 23.50
CA GLY A 363 12.51 -14.83 23.66
C GLY A 363 11.23 -15.66 23.89
N LEU A 364 10.30 -15.15 24.71
CA LEU A 364 9.02 -15.81 24.96
C LEU A 364 8.14 -15.83 23.69
N GLN A 365 8.18 -14.76 22.88
CA GLN A 365 7.48 -14.74 21.60
C GLN A 365 8.09 -15.73 20.60
N ALA A 366 9.42 -15.81 20.54
CA ALA A 366 10.10 -16.78 19.68
C ALA A 366 9.76 -18.23 20.08
N GLU A 367 9.69 -18.53 21.38
CA GLU A 367 9.31 -19.84 21.89
C GLU A 367 7.91 -20.27 21.41
N ILE A 368 6.90 -19.40 21.49
CA ILE A 368 5.54 -19.76 21.04
C ILE A 368 5.47 -19.97 19.52
N VAL A 369 6.25 -19.21 18.74
CA VAL A 369 6.34 -19.40 17.28
C VAL A 369 7.00 -20.74 16.97
N GLU A 370 8.09 -21.09 17.65
CA GLU A 370 8.77 -22.38 17.46
C GLU A 370 7.84 -23.57 17.78
N ILE A 371 7.08 -23.48 18.88
CA ILE A 371 6.09 -24.50 19.25
C ILE A 371 5.01 -24.61 18.17
N ALA A 372 4.49 -23.47 17.70
CA ALA A 372 3.45 -23.42 16.69
C ALA A 372 3.92 -24.06 15.37
N GLU A 373 5.12 -23.71 14.90
CA GLU A 373 5.69 -24.28 13.68
C GLU A 373 5.89 -25.79 13.77
N ARG A 374 6.37 -26.28 14.93
CA ARG A 374 6.62 -27.69 15.21
C ARG A 374 5.35 -28.54 15.16
N HIS A 375 4.24 -28.01 15.69
CA HIS A 375 2.95 -28.71 15.73
C HIS A 375 2.01 -28.34 14.57
N GLY A 376 2.40 -27.41 13.70
CA GLY A 376 1.58 -26.95 12.58
C GLY A 376 0.37 -26.09 13.02
N ILE A 377 0.50 -25.36 14.12
CA ILE A 377 -0.52 -24.45 14.64
C ILE A 377 -0.34 -23.07 14.00
N ARG A 378 -1.43 -22.42 13.60
CA ARG A 378 -1.42 -21.01 13.18
C ARG A 378 -1.79 -20.09 14.34
N LEU A 379 -1.08 -18.97 14.51
CA LEU A 379 -1.26 -18.05 15.64
C LEU A 379 -1.88 -16.72 15.20
N LEU A 380 -3.03 -16.36 15.80
CA LEU A 380 -3.57 -14.99 15.76
C LEU A 380 -3.13 -14.24 17.03
N GLY A 381 -2.35 -13.16 16.86
CA GLY A 381 -1.75 -12.41 17.95
C GLY A 381 -0.23 -12.64 18.10
N PRO A 382 0.34 -12.58 19.32
CA PRO A 382 -0.31 -12.29 20.60
C PRO A 382 -0.73 -10.82 20.77
N ASN A 383 -1.17 -10.45 21.98
CA ASN A 383 -1.53 -9.09 22.37
C ASN A 383 -2.68 -8.51 21.53
N ILE A 384 -3.81 -9.20 21.51
CA ILE A 384 -4.99 -8.81 20.73
C ILE A 384 -6.19 -8.58 21.63
N TYR A 385 -7.15 -7.79 21.15
CA TYR A 385 -8.47 -7.68 21.77
C TYR A 385 -9.39 -8.87 21.47
N GLY A 386 -9.02 -9.68 20.47
CA GLY A 386 -9.73 -10.86 19.98
C GLY A 386 -10.16 -10.70 18.52
N TYR A 387 -11.11 -11.53 18.09
CA TYR A 387 -11.74 -11.43 16.78
C TYR A 387 -13.23 -11.78 16.78
N TYR A 388 -13.91 -11.35 15.72
CA TYR A 388 -15.31 -11.53 15.42
C TYR A 388 -15.47 -12.18 14.04
N SER A 389 -16.38 -13.15 13.95
CA SER A 389 -16.93 -13.63 12.69
C SER A 389 -18.46 -13.52 12.78
N THR A 390 -19.00 -12.40 12.31
CA THR A 390 -20.39 -11.99 12.58
C THR A 390 -21.39 -12.95 11.96
N TRP A 391 -21.06 -13.50 10.78
CA TRP A 391 -21.92 -14.48 10.10
C TRP A 391 -21.93 -15.86 10.76
N GLN A 392 -21.06 -16.10 11.75
CA GLN A 392 -21.05 -17.32 12.56
C GLN A 392 -21.51 -17.05 13.99
N ASP A 393 -21.97 -15.83 14.29
CA ASP A 393 -22.34 -15.40 15.64
C ASP A 393 -21.20 -15.67 16.66
N LEU A 394 -19.94 -15.62 16.16
CA LEU A 394 -18.72 -15.92 16.90
C LEU A 394 -18.08 -14.61 17.38
N CYS A 395 -18.14 -14.36 18.69
CA CYS A 395 -17.46 -13.25 19.35
C CYS A 395 -16.41 -13.76 20.34
N ALA A 396 -15.16 -13.89 19.88
CA ALA A 396 -14.03 -14.35 20.68
C ALA A 396 -13.17 -13.17 21.16
N THR A 397 -13.83 -12.17 21.78
CA THR A 397 -13.16 -10.95 22.27
C THR A 397 -13.52 -10.66 23.72
N PHE A 398 -12.79 -9.74 24.34
CA PHE A 398 -13.18 -9.17 25.64
C PHE A 398 -13.85 -7.79 25.52
N CYS A 399 -14.10 -7.32 24.30
CA CYS A 399 -14.86 -6.10 24.05
C CYS A 399 -16.36 -6.39 24.11
N THR A 400 -17.18 -5.34 24.23
CA THR A 400 -18.64 -5.50 24.14
C THR A 400 -19.00 -6.07 22.75
N PRO A 401 -19.96 -7.00 22.60
CA PRO A 401 -20.27 -7.65 21.31
C PRO A 401 -21.06 -6.75 20.34
N TYR A 402 -20.87 -6.92 19.03
CA TYR A 402 -21.59 -6.22 17.98
C TYR A 402 -22.09 -7.21 16.93
N ASP A 403 -23.38 -7.14 16.58
CA ASP A 403 -24.14 -8.20 15.92
C ASP A 403 -24.77 -7.79 14.58
N VAL A 404 -24.47 -6.59 14.10
CA VAL A 404 -24.98 -6.12 12.79
C VAL A 404 -24.18 -6.79 11.68
N LYS A 405 -24.79 -7.78 11.03
CA LYS A 405 -24.25 -8.51 9.89
C LYS A 405 -24.15 -7.60 8.66
N GLY A 406 -23.04 -7.71 7.92
CA GLY A 406 -22.85 -7.03 6.64
C GLY A 406 -21.55 -7.42 5.96
N GLY A 407 -21.16 -6.64 4.95
CA GLY A 407 -20.08 -6.96 4.03
C GLY A 407 -18.69 -6.43 4.39
N VAL A 408 -18.51 -5.73 5.52
CA VAL A 408 -17.24 -5.05 5.80
C VAL A 408 -16.35 -5.87 6.74
N ALA A 409 -15.17 -6.27 6.27
CA ALA A 409 -14.12 -6.83 7.11
C ALA A 409 -13.23 -5.70 7.65
N LEU A 410 -13.09 -5.61 8.97
CA LEU A 410 -12.29 -4.58 9.64
C LEU A 410 -11.13 -5.22 10.41
N THR A 411 -9.91 -4.78 10.18
CA THR A 411 -8.73 -5.34 10.88
C THR A 411 -7.92 -4.23 11.54
N SER A 412 -7.30 -4.55 12.67
CA SER A 412 -6.44 -3.62 13.37
C SER A 412 -5.32 -4.33 14.13
N GLN A 413 -4.10 -3.87 13.90
CA GLN A 413 -2.94 -4.21 14.72
C GLN A 413 -3.07 -3.67 16.15
N SER A 414 -3.55 -2.43 16.31
CA SER A 414 -3.72 -1.78 17.62
C SER A 414 -5.07 -2.12 18.26
N GLY A 415 -5.04 -2.54 19.53
CA GLY A 415 -6.27 -2.81 20.29
C GLY A 415 -7.11 -1.56 20.57
N GLY A 416 -6.48 -0.42 20.87
CA GLY A 416 -7.18 0.84 21.09
C GLY A 416 -7.90 1.33 19.82
N ILE A 417 -7.24 1.22 18.66
CA ILE A 417 -7.88 1.50 17.37
C ILE A 417 -8.98 0.47 17.07
N GLY A 418 -8.79 -0.80 17.41
CA GLY A 418 -9.85 -1.83 17.32
C GLY A 418 -11.11 -1.47 18.10
N MET A 419 -10.96 -0.91 19.31
CA MET A 419 -12.10 -0.42 20.11
C MET A 419 -12.77 0.80 19.46
N ALA A 420 -12.00 1.71 18.85
CA ALA A 420 -12.55 2.84 18.11
C ALA A 420 -13.33 2.38 16.86
N ILE A 421 -12.81 1.39 16.13
CA ILE A 421 -13.49 0.74 14.99
C ILE A 421 -14.84 0.16 15.44
N LEU A 422 -14.85 -0.60 16.52
CA LEU A 422 -16.08 -1.19 17.07
C LEU A 422 -17.09 -0.13 17.52
N GLY A 423 -16.61 0.93 18.17
CA GLY A 423 -17.44 2.07 18.57
C GLY A 423 -18.06 2.78 17.36
N PHE A 424 -17.27 3.04 16.32
CA PHE A 424 -17.77 3.64 15.08
C PHE A 424 -18.79 2.75 14.38
N ALA A 425 -18.51 1.45 14.25
CA ALA A 425 -19.40 0.50 13.60
C ALA A 425 -20.79 0.52 14.27
N ARG A 426 -20.83 0.52 15.61
CA ARG A 426 -22.08 0.67 16.37
C ARG A 426 -22.81 1.97 16.13
N THR A 427 -22.11 3.10 16.24
CA THR A 427 -22.71 4.43 16.10
C THR A 427 -23.34 4.60 14.72
N THR A 428 -22.72 4.03 13.70
CA THR A 428 -23.16 4.14 12.29
C THR A 428 -24.02 2.98 11.82
N LYS A 429 -24.23 1.96 12.67
CA LYS A 429 -24.86 0.67 12.32
C LYS A 429 -24.21 0.03 11.08
N THR A 430 -22.91 0.19 10.91
CA THR A 430 -22.17 -0.41 9.78
C THR A 430 -22.21 -1.93 9.92
N GLY A 431 -22.73 -2.63 8.92
CA GLY A 431 -22.75 -4.09 8.91
C GLY A 431 -21.36 -4.66 8.63
N VAL A 432 -20.89 -5.57 9.50
CA VAL A 432 -19.53 -6.11 9.43
C VAL A 432 -19.55 -7.62 9.19
N SER A 433 -18.64 -8.10 8.34
CA SER A 433 -18.45 -9.53 8.10
C SER A 433 -17.53 -10.14 9.16
N ALA A 434 -16.50 -9.40 9.54
CA ALA A 434 -15.54 -9.75 10.57
C ALA A 434 -14.87 -8.50 11.17
N ILE A 435 -14.41 -8.62 12.41
CA ILE A 435 -13.51 -7.66 13.06
C ILE A 435 -12.34 -8.45 13.65
N VAL A 436 -11.10 -8.18 13.22
CA VAL A 436 -9.94 -9.00 13.59
C VAL A 436 -8.84 -8.14 14.24
N GLY A 437 -8.44 -8.51 15.46
CA GLY A 437 -7.26 -7.97 16.12
C GLY A 437 -6.02 -8.78 15.79
N LEU A 438 -4.96 -8.10 15.35
CA LEU A 438 -3.72 -8.73 14.88
C LEU A 438 -2.58 -8.64 15.90
N GLY A 439 -2.52 -7.56 16.68
CA GLY A 439 -1.56 -7.41 17.79
C GLY A 439 -0.11 -7.45 17.29
N ASN A 440 0.71 -8.31 17.88
CA ASN A 440 2.13 -8.41 17.52
C ASN A 440 2.38 -9.16 16.19
N LYS A 441 1.39 -9.90 15.68
CA LYS A 441 1.45 -10.64 14.40
C LYS A 441 2.63 -11.63 14.34
N SER A 442 2.73 -12.51 15.35
CA SER A 442 3.85 -13.46 15.41
C SER A 442 3.80 -14.52 14.31
N ASP A 443 2.61 -14.87 13.83
CA ASP A 443 2.39 -15.79 12.69
C ASP A 443 1.44 -15.17 11.65
N LEU A 444 0.11 -15.21 11.87
CA LEU A 444 -0.86 -14.63 10.94
C LEU A 444 -0.63 -13.13 10.74
N ASP A 445 -0.61 -12.70 9.48
CA ASP A 445 -0.35 -11.32 9.07
C ASP A 445 -1.45 -10.84 8.09
N GLU A 446 -1.32 -9.63 7.53
CA GLU A 446 -2.39 -9.06 6.71
C GLU A 446 -2.61 -9.76 5.37
N ASP A 447 -1.60 -10.40 4.80
CA ASP A 447 -1.71 -11.21 3.58
C ASP A 447 -2.61 -12.45 3.80
N ASP A 448 -2.55 -13.09 4.97
CA ASP A 448 -3.45 -14.20 5.33
C ASP A 448 -4.91 -13.72 5.35
N LEU A 449 -5.15 -12.56 6.00
CA LEU A 449 -6.48 -11.97 6.12
C LEU A 449 -7.02 -11.54 4.75
N LEU A 450 -6.22 -10.86 3.93
CA LEU A 450 -6.59 -10.49 2.57
C LEU A 450 -6.93 -11.72 1.73
N THR A 451 -6.11 -12.77 1.81
CA THR A 451 -6.35 -14.03 1.10
C THR A 451 -7.68 -14.65 1.49
N TRP A 452 -8.02 -14.67 2.79
CA TRP A 452 -9.31 -15.17 3.26
C TRP A 452 -10.48 -14.29 2.80
N PHE A 453 -10.43 -12.99 3.10
CA PHE A 453 -11.53 -12.07 2.81
C PHE A 453 -11.76 -11.88 1.30
N GLY A 454 -10.73 -12.05 0.48
CA GLY A 454 -10.85 -12.07 -0.98
C GLY A 454 -11.75 -13.21 -1.49
N GLU A 455 -11.81 -14.34 -0.78
CA GLU A 455 -12.64 -15.51 -1.13
C GLU A 455 -13.95 -15.60 -0.34
N ASP A 456 -14.07 -14.93 0.81
CA ASP A 456 -15.26 -15.04 1.65
C ASP A 456 -16.48 -14.35 0.99
N PRO A 457 -17.57 -15.08 0.68
CA PRO A 457 -18.73 -14.50 -0.02
C PRO A 457 -19.51 -13.48 0.81
N ASN A 458 -19.26 -13.42 2.12
CA ASN A 458 -19.91 -12.49 3.04
C ASN A 458 -19.15 -11.17 3.21
N THR A 459 -18.02 -11.01 2.51
CA THR A 459 -17.20 -9.81 2.58
C THR A 459 -17.19 -9.11 1.23
N ASP A 460 -17.55 -7.83 1.20
CA ASP A 460 -17.61 -6.95 0.04
C ASP A 460 -16.53 -5.87 0.06
N CYS A 461 -16.03 -5.49 1.25
CA CYS A 461 -14.96 -4.51 1.43
C CYS A 461 -14.06 -4.90 2.59
N ILE A 462 -12.76 -4.66 2.45
CA ILE A 462 -11.75 -4.95 3.47
C ILE A 462 -11.08 -3.64 3.88
N ALA A 463 -11.06 -3.33 5.17
CA ALA A 463 -10.43 -2.13 5.71
C ALA A 463 -9.47 -2.48 6.85
N MET A 464 -8.21 -2.03 6.75
CA MET A 464 -7.12 -2.48 7.60
C MET A 464 -6.34 -1.30 8.18
N HIS A 465 -6.15 -1.28 9.50
CA HIS A 465 -5.17 -0.42 10.15
C HIS A 465 -3.84 -1.16 10.27
N LEU A 466 -2.80 -0.63 9.62
CA LEU A 466 -1.47 -1.22 9.51
C LEU A 466 -0.42 -0.33 10.19
N GLU A 467 0.42 -0.87 11.06
CA GLU A 467 1.61 -0.17 11.57
C GLU A 467 2.87 -0.61 10.82
N ASP A 468 3.01 -1.91 10.60
CA ASP A 468 4.05 -2.56 9.81
C ASP A 468 3.48 -3.73 9.00
N LEU A 469 4.27 -4.26 8.07
CA LEU A 469 4.03 -5.55 7.41
C LEU A 469 5.27 -6.42 7.67
N LYS A 470 5.09 -7.69 8.06
CA LYS A 470 6.23 -8.60 8.24
C LYS A 470 6.70 -9.16 6.91
N ASP A 471 5.78 -9.37 5.97
CA ASP A 471 6.07 -9.71 4.57
C ASP A 471 5.27 -8.82 3.62
N GLY A 472 5.87 -7.70 3.22
CA GLY A 472 5.22 -6.75 2.32
C GLY A 472 5.02 -7.30 0.91
N ARG A 473 5.80 -8.29 0.48
CA ARG A 473 5.65 -8.90 -0.84
C ARG A 473 4.44 -9.84 -0.87
N ALA A 474 4.28 -10.68 0.15
CA ALA A 474 3.10 -11.51 0.31
C ALA A 474 1.83 -10.66 0.39
N PHE A 475 1.87 -9.52 1.11
CA PHE A 475 0.77 -8.56 1.15
C PHE A 475 0.39 -8.06 -0.24
N VAL A 476 1.35 -7.65 -1.06
CA VAL A 476 1.08 -7.15 -2.41
C VAL A 476 0.52 -8.24 -3.32
N GLU A 477 1.01 -9.47 -3.22
CA GLU A 477 0.47 -10.61 -3.95
C GLU A 477 -0.99 -10.89 -3.57
N ALA A 478 -1.30 -10.91 -2.27
CA ALA A 478 -2.66 -11.09 -1.77
C ALA A 478 -3.58 -9.92 -2.18
N ALA A 479 -3.08 -8.68 -2.13
CA ALA A 479 -3.81 -7.49 -2.57
C ALA A 479 -4.13 -7.54 -4.07
N ARG A 480 -3.15 -7.88 -4.92
CA ARG A 480 -3.35 -8.01 -6.38
C ARG A 480 -4.37 -9.09 -6.75
N ALA A 481 -4.47 -10.16 -5.96
CA ALA A 481 -5.49 -11.19 -6.14
C ALA A 481 -6.90 -10.74 -5.66
N THR A 482 -6.95 -9.80 -4.72
CA THR A 482 -8.18 -9.38 -4.03
C THR A 482 -8.83 -8.15 -4.67
N VAL A 483 -8.04 -7.13 -5.02
CA VAL A 483 -8.51 -5.84 -5.56
C VAL A 483 -9.42 -5.99 -6.79
N PRO A 484 -9.14 -6.87 -7.78
CA PRO A 484 -10.04 -7.07 -8.91
C PRO A 484 -11.46 -7.53 -8.52
N LYS A 485 -11.62 -8.10 -7.32
CA LYS A 485 -12.89 -8.61 -6.80
C LYS A 485 -13.54 -7.61 -5.85
N LYS A 486 -12.75 -7.02 -4.94
CA LYS A 486 -13.25 -6.30 -3.77
C LYS A 486 -12.34 -5.13 -3.40
N PRO A 487 -12.88 -3.97 -2.97
CA PRO A 487 -12.08 -2.87 -2.46
C PRO A 487 -11.29 -3.27 -1.20
N VAL A 488 -10.02 -2.85 -1.20
CA VAL A 488 -9.11 -2.93 -0.05
C VAL A 488 -8.72 -1.52 0.36
N VAL A 489 -9.02 -1.15 1.60
CA VAL A 489 -8.72 0.15 2.19
C VAL A 489 -7.68 -0.04 3.29
N VAL A 490 -6.65 0.79 3.29
CA VAL A 490 -5.56 0.73 4.28
C VAL A 490 -5.34 2.08 4.92
N LEU A 491 -5.34 2.10 6.25
CA LEU A 491 -4.75 3.19 7.03
C LEU A 491 -3.35 2.77 7.48
N LYS A 492 -2.32 3.38 6.89
CA LYS A 492 -0.94 3.21 7.34
C LYS A 492 -0.62 4.19 8.47
N ALA A 493 -0.39 3.67 9.68
CA ALA A 493 0.15 4.44 10.80
C ALA A 493 1.65 4.66 10.64
N GLY A 494 2.24 5.56 11.45
CA GLY A 494 3.69 5.77 11.46
C GLY A 494 4.25 6.52 10.23
N ARG A 495 3.43 7.34 9.55
CA ARG A 495 3.79 8.04 8.29
C ARG A 495 4.92 9.07 8.40
N THR A 496 5.24 9.49 9.62
CA THR A 496 6.29 10.50 9.90
C THR A 496 7.33 9.88 10.81
N ALA A 497 8.55 10.40 10.84
CA ALA A 497 9.60 9.91 11.74
C ALA A 497 9.13 9.88 13.23
N ALA A 498 8.35 10.88 13.65
CA ALA A 498 7.77 10.92 14.99
C ALA A 498 6.71 9.83 15.21
N GLY A 499 5.81 9.63 14.23
CA GLY A 499 4.81 8.57 14.28
C GLY A 499 5.40 7.16 14.22
N ALA A 500 6.40 6.96 13.37
CA ALA A 500 7.16 5.72 13.22
C ALA A 500 7.80 5.30 14.54
N LYS A 501 8.47 6.24 15.23
CA LYS A 501 9.04 6.02 16.55
C LYS A 501 7.98 5.64 17.59
N ALA A 502 6.82 6.29 17.56
CA ALA A 502 5.72 6.00 18.48
C ALA A 502 5.14 4.60 18.25
N ALA A 503 4.89 4.21 17.00
CA ALA A 503 4.42 2.88 16.64
C ALA A 503 5.41 1.80 17.08
N GLY A 504 6.70 1.97 16.75
CA GLY A 504 7.72 0.97 17.11
C GLY A 504 7.95 0.80 18.61
N SER A 505 7.74 1.84 19.41
CA SER A 505 7.79 1.71 20.88
C SER A 505 6.63 0.91 21.48
N HIS A 506 5.55 0.72 20.71
CA HIS A 506 4.32 0.08 21.18
C HIS A 506 4.13 -1.35 20.62
N THR A 507 4.66 -1.66 19.43
CA THR A 507 4.57 -3.00 18.82
C THR A 507 5.92 -3.70 18.66
N GLY A 508 7.02 -3.01 18.96
CA GLY A 508 8.39 -3.54 18.78
C GLY A 508 8.83 -3.61 17.31
N ALA A 509 8.04 -3.10 16.37
CA ALA A 509 8.32 -3.12 14.94
C ALA A 509 8.96 -1.83 14.43
N LEU A 510 9.87 -1.92 13.45
CA LEU A 510 10.34 -0.74 12.72
C LEU A 510 9.31 -0.36 11.65
N ALA A 511 8.86 0.90 11.64
CA ALA A 511 8.05 1.41 10.55
C ALA A 511 8.95 1.73 9.33
N GLY A 512 8.56 1.25 8.14
CA GLY A 512 9.28 1.51 6.89
C GLY A 512 9.01 2.88 6.29
N ASP A 513 9.66 3.18 5.15
CA ASP A 513 9.57 4.48 4.48
C ASP A 513 8.17 4.73 3.91
N ASP A 514 7.55 5.84 4.30
CA ASP A 514 6.16 6.15 3.93
C ASP A 514 5.95 6.34 2.43
N ALA A 515 6.97 6.83 1.69
CA ALA A 515 6.90 7.01 0.25
C ALA A 515 6.93 5.66 -0.48
N VAL A 516 7.74 4.71 0.01
CA VAL A 516 7.78 3.34 -0.50
C VAL A 516 6.43 2.65 -0.28
N TYR A 517 5.87 2.75 0.93
CA TYR A 517 4.53 2.24 1.22
C TYR A 517 3.47 2.86 0.32
N ASP A 518 3.48 4.19 0.14
CA ASP A 518 2.47 4.89 -0.67
C ASP A 518 2.41 4.37 -2.10
N ASP A 519 3.58 4.27 -2.73
CA ASP A 519 3.70 3.86 -4.11
C ASP A 519 3.39 2.37 -4.31
N ILE A 520 3.81 1.51 -3.38
CA ILE A 520 3.55 0.07 -3.46
C ILE A 520 2.07 -0.26 -3.18
N LEU A 521 1.43 0.43 -2.23
CA LEU A 521 -0.02 0.32 -2.02
C LEU A 521 -0.79 0.78 -3.26
N ARG A 522 -0.38 1.89 -3.87
CA ARG A 522 -0.97 2.37 -5.14
C ARG A 522 -0.76 1.36 -6.27
N GLN A 523 0.46 0.81 -6.42
CA GLN A 523 0.81 -0.21 -7.42
C GLN A 523 -0.03 -1.49 -7.27
N SER A 524 -0.43 -1.84 -6.04
CA SER A 524 -1.28 -3.00 -5.77
C SER A 524 -2.78 -2.72 -5.87
N GLY A 525 -3.17 -1.46 -6.12
CA GLY A 525 -4.58 -1.06 -6.25
C GLY A 525 -5.30 -0.87 -4.91
N VAL A 526 -4.55 -0.84 -3.80
CA VAL A 526 -5.08 -0.60 -2.46
C VAL A 526 -5.41 0.89 -2.30
N ILE A 527 -6.58 1.19 -1.73
CA ILE A 527 -6.98 2.55 -1.39
C ILE A 527 -6.33 2.93 -0.07
N ARG A 528 -5.38 3.86 -0.09
CA ARG A 528 -4.84 4.44 1.14
C ARG A 528 -5.81 5.48 1.72
N ALA A 529 -6.20 5.29 2.98
CA ALA A 529 -6.94 6.27 3.76
C ALA A 529 -5.98 7.24 4.47
N PRO A 530 -6.22 8.56 4.44
CA PRO A 530 -5.35 9.55 5.08
C PRO A 530 -5.46 9.57 6.62
N GLY A 531 -6.55 9.03 7.16
CA GLY A 531 -6.84 9.02 8.60
C GLY A 531 -7.85 7.95 8.99
N LEU A 532 -8.09 7.82 10.30
CA LEU A 532 -8.99 6.83 10.88
C LEU A 532 -10.44 7.03 10.46
N ASN A 533 -10.92 8.28 10.46
CA ASN A 533 -12.30 8.53 10.05
C ASN A 533 -12.48 8.18 8.56
N GLU A 534 -11.55 8.57 7.69
CA GLU A 534 -11.65 8.26 6.26
C GLU A 534 -11.60 6.77 5.99
N MET A 535 -10.75 6.01 6.71
CA MET A 535 -10.74 4.53 6.58
C MET A 535 -12.12 3.94 6.90
N LEU A 536 -12.73 4.41 7.99
CA LEU A 536 -14.02 3.93 8.48
C LEU A 536 -15.17 4.34 7.55
N GLU A 537 -15.19 5.59 7.08
CA GLU A 537 -16.20 6.08 6.14
C GLU A 537 -16.07 5.40 4.77
N TYR A 538 -14.85 5.19 4.27
CA TYR A 538 -14.64 4.43 3.03
C TYR A 538 -15.13 2.98 3.17
N ALA A 539 -14.79 2.33 4.29
CA ALA A 539 -15.24 0.95 4.56
C ALA A 539 -16.77 0.85 4.59
N ARG A 540 -17.45 1.86 5.15
CA ARG A 540 -18.91 1.96 5.20
C ARG A 540 -19.53 2.28 3.83
N ALA A 541 -18.92 3.15 3.04
CA ALA A 541 -19.49 3.68 1.80
C ALA A 541 -19.26 2.80 0.56
N LEU A 542 -18.08 2.17 0.43
CA LEU A 542 -17.70 1.46 -0.79
C LEU A 542 -18.59 0.25 -1.15
N PRO A 543 -19.09 -0.57 -0.18
CA PRO A 543 -20.07 -1.63 -0.46
C PRO A 543 -21.42 -1.09 -0.95
N VAL A 544 -21.76 0.13 -0.55
CA VAL A 544 -23.05 0.76 -0.84
C VAL A 544 -23.06 1.41 -2.22
N LEU A 545 -21.92 1.94 -2.66
CA LEU A 545 -21.78 2.57 -3.96
C LEU A 545 -21.72 1.53 -5.09
N PRO A 546 -22.56 1.65 -6.13
CA PRO A 546 -22.42 0.81 -7.32
C PRO A 546 -21.10 1.12 -8.05
N THR A 547 -20.68 0.24 -8.94
CA THR A 547 -19.46 0.44 -9.72
C THR A 547 -19.73 1.47 -10.83
N PRO A 548 -18.95 2.57 -10.91
CA PRO A 548 -19.10 3.53 -12.00
C PRO A 548 -18.79 2.88 -13.36
N THR A 549 -19.43 3.38 -14.42
CA THR A 549 -19.24 2.89 -15.80
C THR A 549 -18.37 3.82 -16.67
N GLY A 550 -17.94 4.97 -16.13
CA GLY A 550 -17.06 5.94 -16.78
C GLY A 550 -16.79 7.17 -15.90
N ASP A 551 -16.08 8.17 -16.42
CA ASP A 551 -15.50 9.28 -15.63
C ASP A 551 -16.32 10.57 -15.57
N ASN A 552 -17.54 10.58 -16.13
CA ASN A 552 -18.33 11.80 -16.25
C ASN A 552 -19.18 12.00 -15.00
N VAL A 553 -18.72 12.87 -14.11
CA VAL A 553 -19.45 13.24 -12.88
C VAL A 553 -20.21 14.54 -13.09
N VAL A 554 -21.46 14.58 -12.63
CA VAL A 554 -22.30 15.79 -12.65
C VAL A 554 -22.67 16.19 -11.23
N ILE A 555 -22.51 17.47 -10.91
CA ILE A 555 -22.99 18.07 -9.66
C ILE A 555 -24.38 18.66 -9.90
N ILE A 556 -25.33 18.36 -9.01
CA ILE A 556 -26.64 19.02 -8.94
C ILE A 556 -26.76 19.64 -7.55
N THR A 557 -26.99 20.95 -7.47
CA THR A 557 -27.04 21.66 -6.19
C THR A 557 -28.10 22.75 -6.18
N GLY A 558 -28.70 23.02 -5.01
CA GLY A 558 -29.57 24.18 -4.79
C GLY A 558 -28.82 25.42 -4.31
N ALA A 559 -27.49 25.39 -4.19
CA ALA A 559 -26.71 26.55 -3.76
C ALA A 559 -25.37 26.63 -4.50
N GLY A 560 -25.14 27.71 -5.23
CA GLY A 560 -23.88 27.95 -5.96
C GLY A 560 -22.62 27.85 -5.10
N GLY A 561 -22.66 28.30 -3.84
CA GLY A 561 -21.52 28.14 -2.91
C GLY A 561 -21.16 26.67 -2.62
N SER A 562 -22.16 25.79 -2.52
CA SER A 562 -21.94 24.34 -2.42
C SER A 562 -21.38 23.78 -3.73
N GLY A 563 -21.86 24.27 -4.88
CA GLY A 563 -21.33 23.89 -6.20
C GLY A 563 -19.83 24.16 -6.36
N VAL A 564 -19.33 25.30 -5.86
CA VAL A 564 -17.90 25.63 -5.88
C VAL A 564 -17.10 24.61 -5.05
N LEU A 565 -17.46 24.41 -3.78
CA LEU A 565 -16.73 23.50 -2.89
C LEU A 565 -16.77 22.04 -3.36
N LEU A 566 -17.90 21.58 -3.91
CA LEU A 566 -18.01 20.25 -4.51
C LEU A 566 -17.14 20.12 -5.76
N SER A 567 -16.97 21.18 -6.55
CA SER A 567 -16.09 21.19 -7.72
C SER A 567 -14.63 21.07 -7.32
N ASP A 568 -14.21 21.79 -6.28
CA ASP A 568 -12.85 21.66 -5.71
C ASP A 568 -12.62 20.23 -5.20
N ALA A 569 -13.57 19.69 -4.43
CA ALA A 569 -13.48 18.33 -3.89
C ALA A 569 -13.41 17.25 -4.98
N ILE A 570 -14.03 17.48 -6.15
CA ILE A 570 -13.96 16.58 -7.32
C ILE A 570 -12.53 16.52 -7.85
N VAL A 571 -11.90 17.68 -8.04
CA VAL A 571 -10.52 17.77 -8.55
C VAL A 571 -9.53 17.18 -7.53
N ASP A 572 -9.67 17.52 -6.25
CA ASP A 572 -8.81 17.03 -5.17
C ASP A 572 -8.83 15.49 -5.03
N ASN A 573 -9.90 14.84 -5.51
CA ASN A 573 -10.05 13.39 -5.47
C ASN A 573 -9.74 12.69 -6.80
N GLY A 574 -9.19 13.41 -7.80
CA GLY A 574 -8.82 12.84 -9.10
C GLY A 574 -10.04 12.41 -9.94
N LEU A 575 -11.17 13.09 -9.73
CA LEU A 575 -12.38 12.96 -10.52
C LEU A 575 -12.48 14.14 -11.50
N ARG A 576 -13.34 14.01 -12.52
CA ARG A 576 -13.54 15.04 -13.54
C ARG A 576 -15.01 15.41 -13.64
N LEU A 577 -15.27 16.72 -13.66
CA LEU A 577 -16.58 17.24 -14.04
C LEU A 577 -16.82 17.01 -15.52
N MET A 578 -17.97 16.44 -15.85
CA MET A 578 -18.43 16.33 -17.22
C MET A 578 -18.56 17.72 -17.85
N GLU A 579 -17.96 17.89 -19.03
CA GLU A 579 -18.28 19.02 -19.91
C GLU A 579 -19.65 18.74 -20.53
N ILE A 580 -20.65 19.54 -20.16
CA ILE A 580 -22.06 19.31 -20.53
C ILE A 580 -22.27 19.75 -22.00
N PRO A 581 -22.69 18.84 -22.90
CA PRO A 581 -23.01 19.21 -24.28
C PRO A 581 -24.28 20.07 -24.37
N ASP A 582 -24.38 20.86 -25.45
CA ASP A 582 -25.48 21.83 -25.65
C ASP A 582 -26.88 21.23 -25.52
N ASP A 583 -27.10 19.98 -25.98
CA ASP A 583 -28.40 19.31 -25.89
C ASP A 583 -28.79 18.97 -24.45
N LEU A 584 -27.82 18.51 -23.65
CA LEU A 584 -28.01 18.18 -22.25
C LEU A 584 -28.12 19.45 -21.39
N ASP A 585 -27.34 20.47 -21.71
CA ASP A 585 -27.43 21.79 -21.08
C ASP A 585 -28.82 22.40 -21.30
N ALA A 586 -29.35 22.32 -22.53
CA ALA A 586 -30.71 22.74 -22.84
C ALA A 586 -31.78 21.93 -22.07
N ALA A 587 -31.58 20.63 -21.91
CA ALA A 587 -32.49 19.77 -21.14
C ALA A 587 -32.51 20.14 -19.65
N PHE A 588 -31.35 20.43 -19.04
CA PHE A 588 -31.29 20.90 -17.66
C PHE A 588 -31.90 22.30 -17.51
N LYS A 589 -31.62 23.24 -18.44
CA LYS A 589 -32.18 24.61 -18.44
C LYS A 589 -33.70 24.64 -18.43
N ALA A 590 -34.37 23.61 -18.92
CA ALA A 590 -35.83 23.51 -18.85
C ALA A 590 -36.38 23.47 -17.41
N PHE A 591 -35.54 23.11 -16.43
CA PHE A 591 -35.90 23.05 -15.01
C PHE A 591 -35.22 24.14 -14.15
N ILE A 592 -34.27 24.89 -14.71
CA ILE A 592 -33.47 25.86 -13.97
C ILE A 592 -34.06 27.27 -14.17
N PRO A 593 -34.28 28.07 -13.11
CA PRO A 593 -34.76 29.44 -13.26
C PRO A 593 -33.73 30.32 -13.99
N PRO A 594 -34.12 31.47 -14.57
CA PRO A 594 -33.23 32.32 -15.38
C PRO A 594 -31.95 32.84 -14.68
N PHE A 595 -31.93 32.79 -13.35
CA PHE A 595 -30.82 33.22 -12.50
C PHE A 595 -30.03 32.04 -11.91
N GLY A 596 -30.43 30.80 -12.19
CA GLY A 596 -29.61 29.62 -11.91
C GLY A 596 -28.52 29.42 -12.96
N ALA A 597 -27.55 28.56 -12.66
CA ALA A 597 -26.45 28.25 -13.55
C ALA A 597 -26.61 26.85 -14.14
N ALA A 598 -26.62 26.77 -15.47
CA ALA A 598 -26.52 25.50 -16.20
C ALA A 598 -25.06 25.27 -16.62
N GLY A 599 -24.69 24.01 -16.87
CA GLY A 599 -23.31 23.56 -17.01
C GLY A 599 -22.97 22.53 -15.94
N ASN A 600 -21.75 22.54 -15.41
CA ASN A 600 -21.37 21.65 -14.31
C ASN A 600 -20.50 22.43 -13.34
N PRO A 601 -21.02 22.84 -12.17
CA PRO A 601 -22.25 22.36 -11.52
C PRO A 601 -23.58 22.85 -12.14
N ILE A 602 -24.64 22.06 -11.99
CA ILE A 602 -26.03 22.44 -12.21
C ILE A 602 -26.56 23.09 -10.91
N ASP A 603 -26.77 24.41 -10.91
CA ASP A 603 -27.33 25.15 -9.78
C ASP A 603 -28.82 25.47 -10.02
N ILE A 604 -29.69 24.73 -9.34
CA ILE A 604 -31.14 24.91 -9.41
C ILE A 604 -31.62 26.04 -8.51
N THR A 605 -30.78 26.60 -7.64
CA THR A 605 -31.09 27.66 -6.66
C THR A 605 -32.02 27.24 -5.52
N GLY A 606 -31.83 27.82 -4.33
CA GLY A 606 -32.51 27.39 -3.11
C GLY A 606 -33.97 27.78 -2.99
N GLY A 607 -34.48 28.59 -3.93
CA GLY A 607 -35.88 29.00 -3.98
C GLY A 607 -36.79 27.98 -4.70
N GLU A 608 -36.19 26.99 -5.38
CA GLU A 608 -36.95 26.03 -6.17
C GLU A 608 -37.63 24.96 -5.31
N PRO A 609 -38.82 24.48 -5.73
CA PRO A 609 -39.53 23.42 -5.03
C PRO A 609 -38.80 22.07 -5.12
N PRO A 610 -39.13 21.11 -4.23
CA PRO A 610 -38.54 19.76 -4.27
C PRO A 610 -38.65 19.06 -5.64
N SER A 611 -39.70 19.35 -6.42
CA SER A 611 -39.89 18.80 -7.77
C SER A 611 -38.75 19.14 -8.73
N THR A 612 -38.03 20.24 -8.52
CA THR A 612 -36.89 20.65 -9.35
C THR A 612 -35.68 19.76 -9.08
N TYR A 613 -35.41 19.38 -7.82
CA TYR A 613 -34.43 18.33 -7.50
C TYR A 613 -34.83 16.99 -8.14
N GLU A 614 -36.09 16.58 -8.04
CA GLU A 614 -36.54 15.32 -8.64
C GLU A 614 -36.33 15.29 -10.15
N ALA A 615 -36.74 16.35 -10.86
CA ALA A 615 -36.58 16.42 -12.31
C ALA A 615 -35.11 16.35 -12.75
N THR A 616 -34.24 17.10 -12.07
CA THR A 616 -32.80 17.15 -12.41
C THR A 616 -32.07 15.86 -12.03
N ILE A 617 -32.38 15.25 -10.88
CA ILE A 617 -31.82 13.95 -10.49
C ILE A 617 -32.26 12.86 -11.48
N ARG A 618 -33.55 12.84 -11.87
CA ARG A 618 -34.07 11.90 -12.88
C ARG A 618 -33.35 12.04 -14.21
N LEU A 619 -33.20 13.27 -14.72
CA LEU A 619 -32.45 13.54 -15.94
C LEU A 619 -30.99 13.05 -15.83
N GLY A 620 -30.34 13.33 -14.70
CA GLY A 620 -28.98 12.88 -14.42
C GLY A 620 -28.81 11.36 -14.39
N LEU A 621 -29.80 10.65 -13.86
CA LEU A 621 -29.81 9.18 -13.82
C LEU A 621 -30.18 8.57 -15.18
N GLU A 622 -31.03 9.21 -15.97
CA GLU A 622 -31.48 8.71 -17.27
C GLU A 622 -30.42 8.84 -18.37
N ASP A 623 -29.65 9.94 -18.40
CA ASP A 623 -28.70 10.19 -19.49
C ASP A 623 -27.48 9.25 -19.41
N PRO A 624 -27.27 8.34 -20.39
CA PRO A 624 -26.19 7.34 -20.33
C PRO A 624 -24.78 7.95 -20.38
N ARG A 625 -24.63 9.24 -20.75
CA ARG A 625 -23.33 9.95 -20.76
C ARG A 625 -22.87 10.34 -19.36
N ILE A 626 -23.78 10.40 -18.39
CA ILE A 626 -23.50 10.71 -16.98
C ILE A 626 -23.23 9.41 -16.25
N HIS A 627 -22.11 9.34 -15.52
CA HIS A 627 -21.64 8.12 -14.87
C HIS A 627 -21.76 8.15 -13.35
N ALA A 628 -21.82 9.32 -12.73
CA ALA A 628 -22.10 9.49 -11.30
C ALA A 628 -22.72 10.87 -11.00
N LEU A 629 -23.48 10.95 -9.90
CA LEU A 629 -24.08 12.18 -9.41
C LEU A 629 -23.54 12.58 -8.05
N VAL A 630 -23.28 13.87 -7.89
CA VAL A 630 -22.94 14.50 -6.61
C VAL A 630 -24.01 15.53 -6.30
N LEU A 631 -24.74 15.33 -5.21
CA LEU A 631 -25.87 16.17 -4.82
C LEU A 631 -25.43 17.14 -3.71
N GLY A 632 -25.57 18.43 -3.96
CA GLY A 632 -25.39 19.49 -2.96
C GLY A 632 -26.74 19.98 -2.45
N TYR A 633 -27.03 19.74 -1.18
CA TYR A 633 -28.26 20.17 -0.55
C TYR A 633 -27.99 21.20 0.55
N TRP A 634 -28.81 22.24 0.57
CA TRP A 634 -28.81 23.27 1.61
C TRP A 634 -30.21 23.37 2.21
N HIS A 635 -30.31 23.32 3.54
CA HIS A 635 -31.58 23.43 4.24
C HIS A 635 -32.21 24.79 3.94
N THR A 636 -33.37 24.76 3.28
CA THR A 636 -34.25 25.91 3.07
C THR A 636 -35.65 25.59 3.56
N ILE A 637 -36.45 26.62 3.85
CA ILE A 637 -37.85 26.42 4.24
C ILE A 637 -38.71 25.80 3.12
N VAL A 638 -38.25 25.92 1.86
CA VAL A 638 -38.98 25.46 0.67
C VAL A 638 -38.84 23.95 0.50
N THR A 639 -37.63 23.42 0.74
CA THR A 639 -37.34 21.99 0.66
C THR A 639 -36.78 21.56 2.00
N PRO A 640 -37.58 20.92 2.88
CA PRO A 640 -37.08 20.36 4.13
C PRO A 640 -36.12 19.16 3.92
N PRO A 641 -35.18 18.89 4.85
CA PRO A 641 -34.14 17.86 4.68
C PRO A 641 -34.70 16.46 4.40
N MET A 642 -35.72 16.03 5.15
CA MET A 642 -36.34 14.72 4.95
C MET A 642 -37.11 14.63 3.64
N VAL A 643 -37.71 15.71 3.16
CA VAL A 643 -38.39 15.73 1.86
C VAL A 643 -37.37 15.51 0.73
N PHE A 644 -36.21 16.16 0.80
CA PHE A 644 -35.11 15.91 -0.13
C PHE A 644 -34.60 14.46 -0.07
N ALA A 645 -34.43 13.92 1.14
CA ALA A 645 -33.94 12.57 1.35
C ALA A 645 -34.89 11.49 0.80
N GLU A 646 -36.18 11.58 1.13
CA GLU A 646 -37.22 10.65 0.67
C GLU A 646 -37.35 10.66 -0.86
N LEU A 647 -37.36 11.86 -1.44
CA LEU A 647 -37.42 12.05 -2.88
C LEU A 647 -36.21 11.47 -3.59
N THR A 648 -35.00 11.78 -3.10
CA THR A 648 -33.75 11.27 -3.68
C THR A 648 -33.68 9.75 -3.60
N ALA A 649 -33.98 9.17 -2.44
CA ALA A 649 -33.97 7.73 -2.25
C ALA A 649 -34.98 7.03 -3.16
N ARG A 650 -36.21 7.54 -3.26
CA ARG A 650 -37.26 7.02 -4.14
C ARG A 650 -36.83 7.03 -5.61
N VAL A 651 -36.27 8.13 -6.08
CA VAL A 651 -35.82 8.27 -7.47
C VAL A 651 -34.66 7.31 -7.76
N VAL A 652 -33.66 7.22 -6.86
CA VAL A 652 -32.54 6.28 -7.04
C VAL A 652 -33.00 4.83 -7.04
N GLU A 653 -33.92 4.46 -6.15
CA GLU A 653 -34.50 3.11 -6.08
C GLU A 653 -35.28 2.76 -7.37
N GLU A 654 -36.07 3.69 -7.91
CA GLU A 654 -36.80 3.50 -9.18
C GLU A 654 -35.84 3.21 -10.34
N PHE A 655 -34.73 3.95 -10.45
CA PHE A 655 -33.74 3.75 -11.51
C PHE A 655 -32.95 2.45 -11.33
N ARG A 656 -32.61 2.07 -10.09
CA ARG A 656 -32.02 0.76 -9.79
C ARG A 656 -32.94 -0.38 -10.20
N ALA A 657 -34.24 -0.27 -9.92
CA ALA A 657 -35.24 -1.28 -10.35
C ALA A 657 -35.35 -1.40 -11.89
N ARG A 658 -34.93 -0.38 -12.64
CA ARG A 658 -34.80 -0.38 -14.11
C ARG A 658 -33.43 -0.88 -14.61
N GLY A 659 -32.52 -1.27 -13.72
CA GLY A 659 -31.17 -1.70 -14.05
C GLY A 659 -30.17 -0.56 -14.27
N ILE A 660 -30.49 0.66 -13.85
CA ILE A 660 -29.59 1.83 -13.93
C ILE A 660 -28.93 2.05 -12.57
N GLU A 661 -27.67 1.67 -12.45
CA GLU A 661 -26.92 1.69 -11.18
C GLU A 661 -25.75 2.70 -11.22
N LYS A 662 -26.08 3.99 -11.18
CA LYS A 662 -25.07 5.06 -11.08
C LYS A 662 -24.74 5.36 -9.62
N PRO A 663 -23.46 5.63 -9.26
CA PRO A 663 -23.13 6.12 -7.93
C PRO A 663 -23.77 7.49 -7.69
N VAL A 664 -24.41 7.63 -6.53
CA VAL A 664 -24.98 8.90 -6.06
C VAL A 664 -24.46 9.17 -4.66
N VAL A 665 -23.82 10.33 -4.48
CA VAL A 665 -23.37 10.81 -3.18
C VAL A 665 -23.99 12.17 -2.88
N ALA A 666 -24.21 12.48 -1.60
CA ALA A 666 -24.86 13.72 -1.19
C ALA A 666 -24.12 14.44 -0.05
N SER A 667 -24.00 15.75 -0.19
CA SER A 667 -23.57 16.69 0.85
C SER A 667 -24.78 17.47 1.33
N LEU A 668 -25.13 17.37 2.61
CA LEU A 668 -26.27 18.10 3.17
C LEU A 668 -25.74 19.12 4.20
N ALA A 669 -26.10 20.39 4.02
CA ALA A 669 -25.82 21.46 4.96
C ALA A 669 -27.11 21.99 5.58
N GLY A 670 -27.15 22.18 6.89
CA GLY A 670 -28.34 22.61 7.61
C GLY A 670 -28.15 22.60 9.12
N ASP A 671 -29.17 22.14 9.84
CA ASP A 671 -29.19 21.87 11.27
C ASP A 671 -29.35 20.36 11.52
N VAL A 672 -29.67 19.95 12.75
CA VAL A 672 -29.72 18.54 13.17
C VAL A 672 -30.63 17.65 12.29
N GLU A 673 -31.61 18.21 11.58
CA GLU A 673 -32.47 17.46 10.66
C GLU A 673 -31.70 16.87 9.46
N VAL A 674 -30.57 17.48 9.06
CA VAL A 674 -29.76 16.93 7.97
C VAL A 674 -29.02 15.64 8.38
N GLU A 675 -28.79 15.41 9.67
CA GLU A 675 -28.17 14.18 10.17
C GLU A 675 -29.12 13.00 10.01
N GLU A 676 -30.40 13.18 10.35
CA GLU A 676 -31.45 12.18 10.15
C GLU A 676 -31.66 11.90 8.65
N ALA A 677 -31.71 12.95 7.82
CA ALA A 677 -31.83 12.84 6.37
C ALA A 677 -30.64 12.08 5.75
N CYS A 678 -29.42 12.32 6.20
CA CYS A 678 -28.23 11.59 5.74
C CYS A 678 -28.30 10.11 6.11
N GLN A 679 -28.70 9.80 7.35
CA GLN A 679 -28.85 8.42 7.79
C GLN A 679 -29.93 7.68 6.97
N TYR A 680 -31.06 8.34 6.71
CA TYR A 680 -32.15 7.81 5.88
C TYR A 680 -31.69 7.46 4.47
N LEU A 681 -30.89 8.35 3.85
CA LEU A 681 -30.28 8.15 2.53
C LEU A 681 -29.31 6.96 2.54
N PHE A 682 -28.44 6.90 3.56
CA PHE A 682 -27.43 5.84 3.68
C PHE A 682 -28.07 4.44 3.75
N GLU A 683 -29.14 4.30 4.55
CA GLU A 683 -29.90 3.06 4.69
C GLU A 683 -30.60 2.61 3.38
N ARG A 684 -30.77 3.52 2.41
CA ARG A 684 -31.34 3.25 1.07
C ARG A 684 -30.31 3.29 -0.05
N GLY A 685 -29.04 3.24 0.34
CA GLY A 685 -27.92 3.11 -0.57
C GLY A 685 -27.52 4.39 -1.30
N VAL A 686 -27.82 5.56 -0.74
CA VAL A 686 -27.26 6.85 -1.17
C VAL A 686 -26.28 7.32 -0.11
N VAL A 687 -24.99 7.43 -0.46
CA VAL A 687 -23.96 7.81 0.52
C VAL A 687 -24.06 9.31 0.80
N ALA A 688 -24.47 9.68 2.01
CA ALA A 688 -24.76 11.06 2.38
C ALA A 688 -24.05 11.45 3.68
N TYR A 689 -23.55 12.70 3.73
CA TYR A 689 -22.88 13.24 4.90
C TYR A 689 -23.38 14.64 5.26
N PRO A 690 -23.60 14.93 6.56
CA PRO A 690 -23.99 16.25 7.02
C PRO A 690 -22.75 17.15 7.20
N TYR A 691 -22.89 18.44 6.89
CA TYR A 691 -21.93 19.52 7.15
C TYR A 691 -20.55 19.38 6.47
N THR A 692 -20.47 18.67 5.35
CA THR A 692 -19.21 18.51 4.60
C THR A 692 -19.47 18.29 3.11
N THR A 693 -18.66 18.92 2.27
CA THR A 693 -18.69 18.73 0.81
C THR A 693 -17.65 17.71 0.36
N GLU A 694 -16.58 17.58 1.15
CA GLU A 694 -15.38 16.82 0.85
C GLU A 694 -15.62 15.32 1.05
N LYS A 695 -16.24 14.91 2.17
CA LYS A 695 -16.44 13.48 2.49
C LYS A 695 -17.25 12.69 1.44
N PRO A 696 -18.42 13.14 0.94
CA PRO A 696 -19.16 12.38 -0.07
C PRO A 696 -18.34 12.20 -1.34
N VAL A 697 -17.62 13.24 -1.77
CA VAL A 697 -16.77 13.18 -2.97
C VAL A 697 -15.52 12.33 -2.73
N ALA A 698 -14.94 12.35 -1.52
CA ALA A 698 -13.80 11.50 -1.16
C ALA A 698 -14.15 10.01 -1.17
N ALA A 699 -15.34 9.65 -0.68
CA ALA A 699 -15.86 8.28 -0.78
C ALA A 699 -16.10 7.85 -2.24
N LEU A 700 -16.65 8.76 -3.07
CA LEU A 700 -16.79 8.53 -4.51
C LEU A 700 -15.41 8.35 -5.18
N GLY A 701 -14.45 9.21 -4.87
CA GLY A 701 -13.08 9.14 -5.36
C GLY A 701 -12.40 7.82 -5.00
N ALA A 702 -12.60 7.33 -3.77
CA ALA A 702 -12.14 6.01 -3.35
C ALA A 702 -12.75 4.89 -4.21
N LYS A 703 -14.06 4.95 -4.51
CA LYS A 703 -14.74 3.98 -5.38
C LYS A 703 -14.15 3.97 -6.80
N TYR A 704 -13.89 5.15 -7.37
CA TYR A 704 -13.25 5.29 -8.68
C TYR A 704 -11.81 4.76 -8.70
N ARG A 705 -11.00 5.07 -7.67
CA ARG A 705 -9.64 4.54 -7.55
C ARG A 705 -9.63 3.01 -7.56
N TRP A 706 -10.52 2.38 -6.78
CA TRP A 706 -10.68 0.93 -6.82
C TRP A 706 -11.16 0.42 -8.18
N ALA A 707 -12.20 1.03 -8.76
CA ALA A 707 -12.75 0.56 -10.03
C ALA A 707 -11.73 0.61 -11.19
N ARG A 708 -10.85 1.63 -11.22
CA ARG A 708 -9.72 1.69 -12.17
C ARG A 708 -8.70 0.59 -11.89
N ALA A 709 -8.28 0.42 -10.63
CA ALA A 709 -7.33 -0.60 -10.25
C ALA A 709 -7.84 -2.04 -10.50
N ALA A 710 -9.15 -2.26 -10.35
CA ALA A 710 -9.82 -3.52 -10.64
C ALA A 710 -10.04 -3.77 -12.14
N GLY A 711 -9.73 -2.80 -13.02
CA GLY A 711 -9.96 -2.90 -14.46
C GLY A 711 -11.44 -2.82 -14.87
N LEU A 712 -12.30 -2.26 -14.01
CA LEU A 712 -13.75 -2.14 -14.24
C LEU A 712 -14.13 -0.86 -14.98
N LEU A 713 -13.24 0.13 -15.02
CA LEU A 713 -13.38 1.35 -15.83
C LEU A 713 -12.51 1.26 -17.08
N GLY A 714 -13.13 1.37 -18.26
CA GLY A 714 -12.41 1.41 -19.53
C GLY A 714 -11.76 2.78 -19.75
N GLY A 715 -10.43 2.82 -19.81
CA GLY A 715 -9.65 4.03 -20.11
C GLY A 715 -8.73 4.44 -18.96
N GLY A 716 -7.46 4.08 -19.06
CA GLY A 716 -6.43 4.45 -18.08
C GLY A 716 -5.50 3.29 -17.72
N ARG A 717 -4.89 2.66 -18.73
CA ARG A 717 -3.52 2.15 -18.59
C ARG A 717 -2.59 3.16 -19.22
#